data_AF-A0A921AUG6-F1
#
_entry.id   AF-A0A921AUG6-F1
#
_cell.length_a   1.000
_cell.length_b   1.000
_cell.length_c   1.000
_cell.angle_alpha   90.00
_cell.angle_beta   90.00
_cell.angle_gamma   90.00
#
_symmetry.space_group_name_H-M   'P 1'
#
loop_
_entity.id
_entity.type
_entity.pdbx_description
1 polymer ?
#
loop_
_entity_poly.entity_id
_entity_poly.type
_entity_poly.pdbx_seq_one_letter_code
_entity_poly.pdbx_strand_id
1 'polypeptide(L)'
;MPIGLDLFLQQAGAIADTQQFHVVDDHMEQGTGLHGLKKLSSSAHAAENRATVQAFIHALEQDPRYAATLAQTRAPLDALMNEGKPLTAGVVKQAMLELEVTRGMALGRELARDGRIPAGHGSSFGQYAAMRGLPLDTPADQAGAVREYLLHEVYPRNMGVMAAIQDMGDKSNAAGRLLAACGRSRSVEESWCAQMLDRELAGGVGNFSFDTFAATAYSRFHEGKLNVMRQLGKDTLEQLGGMPGGPELLTCLEEAMPSLGDGDAEKLLQHLVATDARLNTPASRMEAVREFMLNNLGSEAGRDIMAAHGLPESFATAVGHNPKVAAEAKAGLNKALAPGELPTREKVLDALRAAAENFTSAHEADLRELAIMAQDPPVTLTPPLTLETMPRYLNAMLAGDVLLEPLLHDNAPIDAAFLQALSDHAEALNSAAHSIRGDFGSDDMNTVLENSIRLLLARRGVPQEMLPELVTRALSRFGRLSCELTSVNNAVQDGLGGAAGIAFLRKGMTLYRTLENHAYTLLYLLSDEQRRNMQLEAFSRSDADSEAVKREKREQCGALMEQTFQSEGRLDELSPLVRDFARAQGVPVPDMSAAAAAKSGQRAAAQLSRDNLSMANAVLDSFVPSTGDMIVSPTQEFRAFFAEAALGNDFSGIDLERLNLVPFNVAATTAARSAARQASLAGRPVQPGEIRRAIDQSLVQGLKELKTTLDAVNAFPEKTVQGKKAVGFTAEEKVVLRNVVQRFGVRDPEIIRRIAEAARDGNFVTALRQMTYPDPTAAQIAASARAVTSAYMDFRNTLPQHFVGVEDVLPMMLALGMETGGITAQEKEYLAGALDSELARRVGASYAYAMIQSGVSERGRGECLSILSVMSQLHMEALIATRGNATYAPVRFSDPLGHISEAPSGMDGVVGELRKVVGRGIPPMAVTFSKRQPPFTRQQWDTLSQVHEELSKQLESFPRKSILADILTSSADDILAAVASNGGKAPSMEQLWDIFTGGALGAIPGDIAGENGLARMLQHLDRTYQQRMHAADPNISQDVLQESFTINVGMGVNIRKLFELTQPGASLSIEDISLPLKMSSLRGIDEGSGYGLVVDFRRQSPDAELRFTRADGTALVEHPRPIPIEESNKDHPAIKGMVDFMRGMTHSDAQLRRVAQAFTQASLIMPRYYSALFPGTLYSEHGRFQMHATENTDGSVTMDIRSDPAHPLQLRQQFRIMPDGSHTCTAFELRRPVVGE
;
A
#
# COMPACT_ATOMS: atom_id res chain seq x y z
N MET A 1 49.93 -76.57 -62.26
CA MET A 1 50.36 -75.16 -62.07
C MET A 1 50.73 -75.02 -60.60
N PRO A 2 51.84 -74.35 -60.23
CA PRO A 2 52.11 -74.12 -58.81
C PRO A 2 50.92 -73.36 -58.20
N ILE A 3 50.45 -73.82 -57.03
CA ILE A 3 49.32 -73.22 -56.34
C ILE A 3 49.71 -71.79 -55.92
N GLY A 4 48.92 -70.80 -56.37
CA GLY A 4 49.16 -69.39 -56.06
C GLY A 4 48.87 -69.08 -54.58
N LEU A 5 49.61 -68.11 -54.03
CA LEU A 5 49.46 -67.69 -52.64
C LEU A 5 48.03 -67.24 -52.32
N ASP A 6 47.37 -66.54 -53.25
CA ASP A 6 45.99 -66.07 -53.08
C ASP A 6 45.00 -67.23 -52.90
N LEU A 7 45.24 -68.40 -53.49
CA LEU A 7 44.37 -69.57 -53.31
C LEU A 7 44.52 -70.17 -51.89
N PHE A 8 45.75 -70.19 -51.34
CA PHE A 8 45.99 -70.57 -49.95
C PHE A 8 45.29 -69.62 -48.99
N LEU A 9 45.37 -68.30 -49.23
CA LEU A 9 44.73 -67.27 -48.41
C LEU A 9 43.21 -67.36 -48.47
N GLN A 10 42.65 -67.53 -49.67
CA GLN A 10 41.20 -67.63 -49.88
C GLN A 10 40.61 -68.83 -49.15
N GLN A 11 41.23 -70.00 -49.26
CA GLN A 11 40.74 -71.20 -48.58
C GLN A 11 40.99 -71.17 -47.07
N ALA A 12 42.13 -70.63 -46.61
CA ALA A 12 42.39 -70.45 -45.18
C ALA A 12 41.42 -69.46 -44.52
N GLY A 13 41.00 -68.42 -45.24
CA GLY A 13 39.97 -67.50 -44.78
C GLY A 13 38.58 -68.14 -44.68
N ALA A 14 38.29 -69.16 -45.48
CA ALA A 14 36.97 -69.80 -45.56
C ALA A 14 36.72 -70.92 -44.54
N ILE A 15 37.74 -71.33 -43.77
CA ILE A 15 37.67 -72.49 -42.87
C ILE A 15 38.21 -72.20 -41.46
N ALA A 16 37.86 -73.08 -40.50
CA ALA A 16 38.30 -72.98 -39.12
C ALA A 16 39.80 -73.29 -38.96
N ASP A 17 40.47 -72.61 -38.02
CA ASP A 17 41.94 -72.63 -37.86
C ASP A 17 42.57 -74.02 -37.62
N THR A 18 41.77 -74.98 -37.14
CA THR A 18 42.17 -76.36 -36.87
C THR A 18 42.09 -77.29 -38.09
N GLN A 19 41.49 -76.83 -39.19
CA GLN A 19 41.35 -77.63 -40.40
C GLN A 19 42.63 -77.62 -41.24
N GLN A 20 42.88 -78.75 -41.90
CA GLN A 20 44.13 -79.06 -42.61
C GLN A 20 43.94 -78.92 -44.12
N PHE A 21 45.00 -78.51 -44.81
CA PHE A 21 45.08 -78.51 -46.26
C PHE A 21 45.83 -79.75 -46.75
N HIS A 22 45.39 -80.28 -47.89
CA HIS A 22 46.16 -81.25 -48.66
C HIS A 22 46.29 -80.78 -50.11
N VAL A 23 47.51 -80.88 -50.64
CA VAL A 23 47.79 -80.71 -52.07
C VAL A 23 47.86 -82.09 -52.71
N VAL A 24 46.92 -82.38 -53.61
CA VAL A 24 46.86 -83.61 -54.41
C VAL A 24 46.80 -83.20 -55.89
N ASP A 25 47.75 -83.67 -56.71
CA ASP A 25 47.81 -83.40 -58.16
C ASP A 25 47.59 -81.92 -58.55
N ASP A 26 48.34 -81.01 -57.92
CA ASP A 26 48.25 -79.54 -58.10
C ASP A 26 46.88 -78.91 -57.74
N HIS A 27 46.01 -79.65 -57.05
CA HIS A 27 44.73 -79.17 -56.52
C HIS A 27 44.72 -79.17 -54.98
N MET A 28 44.00 -78.21 -54.40
CA MET A 28 43.87 -78.07 -52.94
C MET A 28 42.54 -78.65 -52.46
N GLU A 29 42.61 -79.63 -51.56
CA GLU A 29 41.45 -80.31 -50.98
C GLU A 29 41.37 -80.15 -49.45
N GLN A 30 40.13 -80.22 -48.92
CA GLN A 30 39.82 -80.13 -47.49
C GLN A 30 39.74 -81.54 -46.87
N GLY A 31 40.59 -81.84 -45.88
CA GLY A 31 40.54 -83.11 -45.16
C GLY A 31 39.36 -83.19 -44.17
N THR A 32 38.53 -84.24 -44.25
CA THR A 32 37.39 -84.46 -43.32
C THR A 32 37.80 -85.25 -42.07
N GLY A 33 37.45 -84.74 -40.88
CA GLY A 33 37.90 -85.25 -39.58
C GLY A 33 37.19 -86.51 -39.04
N LEU A 34 36.92 -87.54 -39.85
CA LEU A 34 36.13 -88.71 -39.42
C LEU A 34 36.75 -90.08 -39.76
N HIS A 35 37.97 -90.36 -39.26
CA HIS A 35 38.51 -91.73 -39.17
C HIS A 35 39.25 -91.98 -37.85
N GLY A 36 38.50 -92.02 -36.74
CA GLY A 36 38.95 -92.66 -35.51
C GLY A 36 38.73 -94.17 -35.59
N LEU A 37 39.71 -94.93 -36.11
CA LEU A 37 40.02 -96.35 -35.79
C LEU A 37 41.09 -96.92 -36.74
N LYS A 38 42.36 -96.55 -36.51
CA LYS A 38 43.55 -97.44 -36.60
C LYS A 38 44.80 -96.69 -36.13
N LYS A 39 45.11 -96.82 -34.83
CA LYS A 39 46.49 -96.78 -34.35
C LYS A 39 47.24 -97.89 -35.11
N LEU A 40 47.92 -97.56 -36.22
CA LEU A 40 49.03 -98.30 -36.84
C LEU A 40 49.58 -97.70 -38.17
N SER A 41 49.21 -96.48 -38.61
CA SER A 41 49.94 -95.81 -39.72
C SER A 41 50.04 -94.28 -39.60
N SER A 42 50.88 -93.79 -38.68
CA SER A 42 51.32 -92.38 -38.68
C SER A 42 52.31 -92.03 -39.82
N SER A 43 52.58 -92.96 -40.74
CA SER A 43 53.45 -92.76 -41.91
C SER A 43 52.70 -92.69 -43.25
N ALA A 44 51.37 -92.74 -43.27
CA ALA A 44 50.63 -92.85 -44.54
C ALA A 44 50.46 -91.51 -45.29
N HIS A 45 50.47 -90.34 -44.59
CA HIS A 45 50.23 -89.03 -45.21
C HIS A 45 51.32 -87.96 -44.92
N ALA A 46 52.46 -88.34 -44.32
CA ALA A 46 53.53 -87.40 -43.97
C ALA A 46 54.21 -86.75 -45.20
N ALA A 47 54.22 -87.45 -46.35
CA ALA A 47 54.74 -86.91 -47.61
C ALA A 47 53.79 -85.85 -48.21
N GLU A 48 52.48 -86.05 -48.13
CA GLU A 48 51.45 -85.11 -48.61
C GLU A 48 51.43 -83.83 -47.77
N ASN A 49 51.59 -83.95 -46.45
CA ASN A 49 51.72 -82.80 -45.56
C ASN A 49 52.98 -81.97 -45.88
N ARG A 50 54.12 -82.63 -46.15
CA ARG A 50 55.36 -81.96 -46.58
C ARG A 50 55.18 -81.23 -47.90
N ALA A 51 54.56 -81.87 -48.89
CA ALA A 51 54.28 -81.26 -50.18
C ALA A 51 53.38 -80.02 -50.05
N THR A 52 52.39 -80.06 -49.15
CA THR A 52 51.48 -78.93 -48.87
C THR A 52 52.22 -77.74 -48.24
N VAL A 53 53.04 -77.98 -47.21
CA VAL A 53 53.85 -76.91 -46.58
C VAL A 53 54.89 -76.35 -47.57
N GLN A 54 55.51 -77.21 -48.38
CA GLN A 54 56.46 -76.80 -49.40
C GLN A 54 55.81 -75.98 -50.52
N ALA A 55 54.59 -76.32 -50.95
CA ALA A 55 53.83 -75.53 -51.90
C ALA A 55 53.48 -74.14 -51.36
N PHE A 56 53.12 -74.03 -50.07
CA PHE A 56 52.89 -72.75 -49.42
C PHE A 56 54.16 -71.90 -49.30
N ILE A 57 55.30 -72.50 -48.90
CA ILE A 57 56.61 -71.81 -48.88
C ILE A 57 56.99 -71.35 -50.29
N HIS A 58 56.80 -72.19 -51.31
CA HIS A 58 57.11 -71.83 -52.69
C HIS A 58 56.20 -70.70 -53.21
N ALA A 59 54.91 -70.71 -52.86
CA ALA A 59 54.00 -69.62 -53.17
C ALA A 59 54.44 -68.29 -52.54
N LEU A 60 54.97 -68.32 -51.31
CA LEU A 60 55.56 -67.15 -50.64
C LEU A 60 56.89 -66.70 -51.28
N GLU A 61 57.72 -67.63 -51.76
CA GLU A 61 58.98 -67.32 -52.47
C GLU A 61 58.74 -66.64 -53.82
N GLN A 62 57.63 -66.95 -54.48
CA GLN A 62 57.27 -66.41 -55.80
C GLN A 62 56.47 -65.10 -55.71
N ASP A 63 55.92 -64.74 -54.55
CA ASP A 63 55.17 -63.50 -54.38
C ASP A 63 56.13 -62.30 -54.13
N PRO A 64 56.14 -61.27 -55.01
CA PRO A 64 57.01 -60.11 -54.87
C PRO A 64 56.86 -59.36 -53.55
N ARG A 65 55.71 -59.48 -52.88
CA ARG A 65 55.41 -58.81 -51.60
C ARG A 65 56.17 -59.40 -50.43
N TYR A 66 56.44 -60.71 -50.45
CA TYR A 66 56.98 -61.44 -49.30
C TYR A 66 58.29 -62.17 -49.57
N ALA A 67 58.69 -62.35 -50.83
CA ALA A 67 59.92 -63.06 -51.18
C ALA A 67 61.17 -62.52 -50.44
N ALA A 68 61.25 -61.20 -50.25
CA ALA A 68 62.37 -60.55 -49.57
C ALA A 68 62.34 -60.68 -48.03
N THR A 69 61.17 -60.92 -47.43
CA THR A 69 60.98 -61.01 -45.97
C THR A 69 60.76 -62.44 -45.48
N LEU A 70 60.50 -63.39 -46.40
CA LEU A 70 60.24 -64.80 -46.12
C LEU A 70 61.29 -65.47 -45.23
N ALA A 71 62.56 -65.13 -45.40
CA ALA A 71 63.64 -65.68 -44.58
C ALA A 71 63.42 -65.47 -43.06
N GLN A 72 62.66 -64.46 -42.66
CA GLN A 72 62.43 -64.10 -41.25
C GLN A 72 61.29 -64.90 -40.60
N THR A 73 60.41 -65.53 -41.39
CA THR A 73 59.26 -66.32 -40.91
C THR A 73 59.27 -67.77 -41.44
N ARG A 74 60.35 -68.18 -42.11
CA ARG A 74 60.52 -69.51 -42.70
C ARG A 74 60.68 -70.61 -41.66
N ALA A 75 61.36 -70.33 -40.55
CA ALA A 75 61.76 -71.35 -39.57
C ALA A 75 60.58 -72.17 -38.97
N PRO A 76 59.42 -71.58 -38.60
CA PRO A 76 58.25 -72.33 -38.15
C PRO A 76 57.62 -73.20 -39.27
N LEU A 77 57.63 -72.73 -40.52
CA LEU A 77 57.13 -73.47 -41.67
C LEU A 77 58.07 -74.63 -42.04
N ASP A 78 59.38 -74.41 -42.01
CA ASP A 78 60.39 -75.45 -42.19
C ASP A 78 60.29 -76.51 -41.08
N ALA A 79 59.99 -76.12 -39.83
CA ALA A 79 59.76 -77.07 -38.73
C ALA A 79 58.52 -77.94 -38.98
N LEU A 80 57.40 -77.36 -39.40
CA LEU A 80 56.18 -78.10 -39.79
C LEU A 80 56.45 -79.07 -40.93
N MET A 81 57.19 -78.63 -41.95
CA MET A 81 57.63 -79.45 -43.07
C MET A 81 58.51 -80.62 -42.59
N ASN A 82 59.55 -80.35 -41.81
CA ASN A 82 60.48 -81.37 -41.32
C ASN A 82 59.77 -82.44 -40.46
N GLU A 83 58.88 -82.00 -39.58
CA GLU A 83 58.08 -82.87 -38.69
C GLU A 83 56.95 -83.62 -39.41
N GLY A 84 56.65 -83.31 -40.68
CA GLY A 84 55.59 -83.96 -41.47
C GLY A 84 54.18 -83.65 -40.97
N LYS A 85 54.02 -82.54 -40.23
CA LYS A 85 52.75 -82.08 -39.68
C LYS A 85 51.92 -81.36 -40.76
N PRO A 86 50.59 -81.45 -40.69
CA PRO A 86 49.72 -80.82 -41.68
C PRO A 86 49.75 -79.30 -41.56
N LEU A 87 49.70 -78.60 -42.70
CA LEU A 87 49.50 -77.16 -42.75
C LEU A 87 48.03 -76.87 -42.42
N THR A 88 47.76 -76.11 -41.36
CA THR A 88 46.40 -75.71 -40.99
C THR A 88 46.10 -74.27 -41.41
N ALA A 89 44.81 -73.92 -41.51
CA ALA A 89 44.38 -72.56 -41.77
C ALA A 89 44.93 -71.55 -40.74
N GLY A 90 45.03 -71.94 -39.47
CA GLY A 90 45.62 -71.10 -38.43
C GLY A 90 47.11 -70.81 -38.64
N VAL A 91 47.88 -71.80 -39.10
CA VAL A 91 49.31 -71.61 -39.41
C VAL A 91 49.50 -70.69 -40.61
N VAL A 92 48.69 -70.84 -41.66
CA VAL A 92 48.74 -69.97 -42.85
C VAL A 92 48.47 -68.52 -42.45
N LYS A 93 47.42 -68.27 -41.66
CA LYS A 93 47.11 -66.93 -41.15
C LYS A 93 48.24 -66.35 -40.28
N GLN A 94 48.82 -67.16 -39.39
CA GLN A 94 49.91 -66.74 -38.51
C GLN A 94 51.18 -66.37 -39.28
N ALA A 95 51.61 -67.20 -40.23
CA ALA A 95 52.81 -66.94 -41.04
C ALA A 95 52.64 -65.67 -41.90
N MET A 96 51.44 -65.46 -42.45
CA MET A 96 51.12 -64.26 -43.23
C MET A 96 51.12 -63.00 -42.36
N LEU A 97 50.58 -63.08 -41.14
CA LEU A 97 50.62 -61.99 -40.19
C LEU A 97 52.07 -61.60 -39.82
N GLU A 98 52.95 -62.57 -39.58
CA GLU A 98 54.37 -62.31 -39.27
C GLU A 98 55.12 -61.67 -40.45
N LEU A 99 54.78 -62.08 -41.67
CA LEU A 99 55.35 -61.50 -42.89
C LEU A 99 54.90 -60.06 -43.13
N GLU A 100 53.61 -59.80 -42.93
CA GLU A 100 53.05 -58.45 -43.01
C GLU A 100 53.63 -57.53 -41.95
N VAL A 101 53.82 -58.02 -40.71
CA VAL A 101 54.47 -57.24 -39.63
C VAL A 101 55.89 -56.87 -40.05
N THR A 102 56.66 -57.83 -40.57
CA THR A 102 58.05 -57.61 -40.98
C THR A 102 58.15 -56.59 -42.13
N ARG A 103 57.29 -56.74 -43.14
CA ARG A 103 57.19 -55.84 -44.29
C ARG A 103 56.80 -54.43 -43.85
N GLY A 104 55.77 -54.31 -43.02
CA GLY A 104 55.33 -53.06 -42.44
C GLY A 104 56.42 -52.38 -41.61
N MET A 105 57.23 -53.13 -40.85
CA MET A 105 58.31 -52.56 -40.04
C MET A 105 59.44 -51.99 -40.90
N ALA A 106 59.77 -52.65 -42.01
CA ALA A 106 60.79 -52.16 -42.95
C ALA A 106 60.36 -50.84 -43.58
N LEU A 107 59.13 -50.80 -44.11
CA LEU A 107 58.53 -49.58 -44.67
C LEU A 107 58.40 -48.49 -43.60
N GLY A 108 57.96 -48.82 -42.38
CA GLY A 108 57.85 -47.86 -41.29
C GLY A 108 59.18 -47.22 -40.92
N ARG A 109 60.30 -47.96 -40.95
CA ARG A 109 61.64 -47.38 -40.70
C ARG A 109 62.04 -46.39 -41.79
N GLU A 110 61.70 -46.67 -43.04
CA GLU A 110 61.93 -45.75 -44.16
C GLU A 110 61.08 -44.48 -43.99
N LEU A 111 59.78 -44.63 -43.74
CA LEU A 111 58.87 -43.51 -43.49
C LEU A 111 59.30 -42.65 -42.29
N ALA A 112 59.83 -43.26 -41.22
CA ALA A 112 60.33 -42.53 -40.06
C ALA A 112 61.66 -41.80 -40.36
N ARG A 113 62.52 -42.40 -41.19
CA ARG A 113 63.78 -41.77 -41.63
C ARG A 113 63.53 -40.57 -42.52
N ASP A 114 62.52 -40.66 -43.37
CA ASP A 114 62.16 -39.61 -44.32
C ASP A 114 61.21 -38.56 -43.72
N GLY A 115 60.97 -38.61 -42.40
CA GLY A 115 60.16 -37.62 -41.67
C GLY A 115 58.67 -37.66 -42.00
N ARG A 116 58.16 -38.81 -42.49
CA ARG A 116 56.73 -39.02 -42.84
C ARG A 116 55.91 -39.50 -41.66
N ILE A 117 56.56 -40.16 -40.71
CA ILE A 117 56.03 -40.50 -39.38
C ILE A 117 57.09 -40.12 -38.33
N PRO A 118 56.73 -40.02 -37.03
CA PRO A 118 57.70 -39.58 -36.02
C PRO A 118 58.92 -40.49 -35.93
N ALA A 119 60.07 -39.90 -35.62
CA ALA A 119 61.31 -40.66 -35.42
C ALA A 119 61.13 -41.74 -34.35
N GLY A 120 61.57 -42.98 -34.64
CA GLY A 120 61.43 -44.13 -33.75
C GLY A 120 60.11 -44.91 -33.87
N HIS A 121 59.13 -44.43 -34.62
CA HIS A 121 57.83 -45.09 -34.78
C HIS A 121 57.79 -46.18 -35.86
N GLY A 122 58.89 -46.41 -36.59
CA GLY A 122 58.89 -47.32 -37.73
C GLY A 122 58.49 -48.77 -37.41
N SER A 123 58.93 -49.30 -36.27
CA SER A 123 58.53 -50.65 -35.84
C SER A 123 57.06 -50.72 -35.41
N SER A 124 56.57 -49.68 -34.73
CA SER A 124 55.18 -49.59 -34.25
C SER A 124 54.19 -49.37 -35.39
N PHE A 125 54.54 -48.57 -36.41
CA PHE A 125 53.78 -48.42 -37.65
C PHE A 125 53.60 -49.77 -38.34
N GLY A 126 54.69 -50.54 -38.47
CA GLY A 126 54.65 -51.84 -39.12
C GLY A 126 53.75 -52.86 -38.44
N GLN A 127 53.85 -52.95 -37.11
CA GLN A 127 52.95 -53.80 -36.32
C GLN A 127 51.49 -53.37 -36.44
N TYR A 128 51.25 -52.06 -36.41
CA TYR A 128 49.90 -51.49 -36.51
C TYR A 128 49.25 -51.80 -37.88
N ALA A 129 49.97 -51.53 -38.97
CA ALA A 129 49.48 -51.78 -40.33
C ALA A 129 49.16 -53.26 -40.56
N ALA A 130 50.03 -54.16 -40.10
CA ALA A 130 49.84 -55.60 -40.25
C ALA A 130 48.68 -56.15 -39.41
N MET A 131 48.56 -55.74 -38.14
CA MET A 131 47.45 -56.19 -37.27
C MET A 131 46.08 -55.71 -37.76
N ARG A 132 46.01 -54.60 -38.48
CA ARG A 132 44.77 -54.05 -39.05
C ARG A 132 44.54 -54.41 -40.53
N GLY A 133 45.46 -55.17 -41.15
CA GLY A 133 45.36 -55.55 -42.56
C GLY A 133 45.35 -54.36 -43.52
N LEU A 134 46.09 -53.29 -43.20
CA LEU A 134 46.15 -52.10 -44.05
C LEU A 134 47.02 -52.39 -45.29
N PRO A 135 46.57 -52.05 -46.51
CA PRO A 135 47.38 -52.22 -47.70
C PRO A 135 48.60 -51.30 -47.66
N LEU A 136 49.73 -51.76 -48.20
CA LEU A 136 51.01 -51.01 -48.23
C LEU A 136 51.66 -51.02 -49.61
N ASP A 137 50.96 -51.52 -50.63
CA ASP A 137 51.51 -51.86 -51.94
C ASP A 137 51.74 -50.64 -52.83
N THR A 138 50.89 -49.62 -52.71
CA THR A 138 51.00 -48.38 -53.50
C THR A 138 51.27 -47.15 -52.62
N PRO A 139 51.82 -46.05 -53.17
CA PRO A 139 51.97 -44.79 -52.41
C PRO A 139 50.65 -44.24 -51.85
N ALA A 140 49.52 -44.56 -52.48
CA ALA A 140 48.19 -44.20 -51.98
C ALA A 140 47.80 -45.06 -50.77
N ASP A 141 48.06 -46.37 -50.84
CA ASP A 141 47.86 -47.28 -49.72
C ASP A 141 48.75 -46.92 -48.53
N GLN A 142 50.01 -46.53 -48.80
CA GLN A 142 50.95 -46.04 -47.80
C GLN A 142 50.48 -44.72 -47.17
N ALA A 143 49.94 -43.79 -47.95
CA ALA A 143 49.35 -42.55 -47.43
C ALA A 143 48.13 -42.85 -46.53
N GLY A 144 47.28 -43.79 -46.93
CA GLY A 144 46.17 -44.27 -46.11
C GLY A 144 46.64 -44.93 -44.81
N ALA A 145 47.65 -45.79 -44.87
CA ALA A 145 48.22 -46.43 -43.67
C ALA A 145 48.91 -45.43 -42.74
N VAL A 146 49.64 -44.45 -43.27
CA VAL A 146 50.26 -43.36 -42.50
C VAL A 146 49.18 -42.50 -41.84
N ARG A 147 48.12 -42.14 -42.55
CA ARG A 147 46.97 -41.43 -41.99
C ARG A 147 46.40 -42.19 -40.79
N GLU A 148 46.03 -43.46 -40.98
CA GLU A 148 45.45 -44.30 -39.92
C GLU A 148 46.38 -44.42 -38.71
N TYR A 149 47.67 -44.64 -38.95
CA TYR A 149 48.65 -44.75 -37.87
C TYR A 149 48.85 -43.44 -37.11
N LEU A 150 49.03 -42.32 -37.82
CA LEU A 150 49.20 -41.02 -37.18
C LEU A 150 47.94 -40.63 -36.39
N LEU A 151 46.78 -40.95 -36.92
CA LEU A 151 45.50 -40.60 -36.32
C LEU A 151 45.17 -41.44 -35.08
N HIS A 152 45.49 -42.75 -35.08
CA HIS A 152 45.13 -43.66 -34.00
C HIS A 152 46.24 -43.94 -32.97
N GLU A 153 47.52 -43.88 -33.37
CA GLU A 153 48.64 -44.18 -32.45
C GLU A 153 49.41 -42.93 -32.02
N VAL A 154 49.57 -41.94 -32.91
CA VAL A 154 50.41 -40.77 -32.64
C VAL A 154 49.61 -39.61 -32.05
N TYR A 155 48.51 -39.23 -32.69
CA TYR A 155 47.68 -38.08 -32.31
C TYR A 155 47.14 -38.18 -30.88
N PRO A 156 46.55 -39.31 -30.42
CA PRO A 156 45.97 -39.37 -29.07
C PRO A 156 46.99 -39.15 -27.95
N ARG A 157 48.27 -39.48 -28.19
CA ARG A 157 49.36 -39.35 -27.20
C ARG A 157 50.10 -38.01 -27.28
N ASN A 158 49.93 -37.25 -28.36
CA ASN A 158 50.70 -36.01 -28.63
C ASN A 158 49.81 -34.78 -28.86
N MET A 159 48.51 -34.89 -28.63
CA MET A 159 47.51 -33.85 -28.85
C MET A 159 47.90 -32.49 -28.25
N GLY A 160 48.40 -32.47 -27.01
CA GLY A 160 48.77 -31.22 -26.32
C GLY A 160 49.94 -30.47 -26.97
N VAL A 161 50.88 -31.18 -27.59
CA VAL A 161 52.03 -30.57 -28.27
C VAL A 161 51.65 -30.11 -29.67
N MET A 162 50.86 -30.91 -30.39
CA MET A 162 50.38 -30.57 -31.74
C MET A 162 49.34 -29.44 -31.76
N ALA A 163 48.62 -29.23 -30.66
CA ALA A 163 47.64 -28.15 -30.52
C ALA A 163 48.24 -26.86 -29.92
N ALA A 164 49.56 -26.76 -29.75
CA ALA A 164 50.20 -25.59 -29.17
C ALA A 164 50.18 -24.38 -30.13
N ILE A 165 49.82 -23.20 -29.62
CA ILE A 165 49.72 -21.95 -30.39
C ILE A 165 50.90 -21.05 -30.01
N GLN A 166 51.84 -20.86 -30.93
CA GLN A 166 53.12 -20.19 -30.63
C GLN A 166 53.04 -18.64 -30.65
N ASP A 167 52.03 -18.07 -31.34
CA ASP A 167 52.00 -16.63 -31.68
C ASP A 167 50.86 -15.83 -31.00
N MET A 168 50.55 -16.11 -29.73
CA MET A 168 49.45 -15.45 -28.99
C MET A 168 49.86 -14.77 -27.67
N GLY A 169 51.15 -14.77 -27.30
CA GLY A 169 51.64 -14.12 -26.09
C GLY A 169 50.88 -14.55 -24.82
N ASP A 170 50.46 -13.58 -24.01
CA ASP A 170 49.71 -13.82 -22.77
C ASP A 170 48.24 -14.23 -22.99
N LYS A 171 47.73 -14.15 -24.23
CA LYS A 171 46.40 -14.65 -24.63
C LYS A 171 46.37 -16.14 -24.94
N SER A 172 47.53 -16.81 -25.01
CA SER A 172 47.67 -18.20 -25.49
C SER A 172 46.78 -19.20 -24.72
N ASN A 173 46.70 -19.07 -23.38
CA ASN A 173 45.87 -19.96 -22.56
C ASN A 173 44.36 -19.79 -22.82
N ALA A 174 43.89 -18.55 -22.99
CA ALA A 174 42.48 -18.27 -23.28
C ALA A 174 42.09 -18.74 -24.68
N ALA A 175 42.95 -18.46 -25.68
CA ALA A 175 42.78 -18.92 -27.05
C ALA A 175 42.74 -20.45 -27.14
N GLY A 176 43.66 -21.14 -26.45
CA GLY A 176 43.73 -22.60 -26.43
C GLY A 176 42.46 -23.25 -25.85
N ARG A 177 41.92 -22.72 -24.75
CA ARG A 177 40.65 -23.22 -24.17
C ARG A 177 39.47 -23.06 -25.13
N LEU A 178 39.39 -21.91 -25.82
CA LEU A 178 38.28 -21.61 -26.72
C LEU A 178 38.33 -22.47 -27.99
N LEU A 179 39.52 -22.68 -28.57
CA LEU A 179 39.69 -23.56 -29.73
C LEU A 179 39.44 -25.04 -29.36
N ALA A 180 39.86 -25.47 -28.17
CA ALA A 180 39.54 -26.81 -27.66
C ALA A 180 38.03 -27.03 -27.51
N ALA A 181 37.27 -25.99 -27.12
CA ALA A 181 35.82 -26.05 -27.08
C ALA A 181 35.19 -26.09 -28.49
N CYS A 182 35.77 -25.40 -29.48
CA CYS A 182 35.35 -25.47 -30.88
C CYS A 182 35.59 -26.84 -31.54
N GLY A 183 36.61 -27.58 -31.09
CA GLY A 183 37.12 -28.78 -31.74
C GLY A 183 36.70 -30.12 -31.12
N ARG A 184 35.60 -30.18 -30.34
CA ARG A 184 35.11 -31.45 -29.75
C ARG A 184 34.47 -32.35 -30.80
N SER A 185 35.28 -33.05 -31.59
CA SER A 185 34.80 -34.09 -32.51
C SER A 185 34.30 -35.32 -31.74
N ARG A 186 33.24 -35.97 -32.24
CA ARG A 186 32.63 -37.14 -31.59
C ARG A 186 33.44 -38.41 -31.80
N SER A 187 34.28 -38.43 -32.82
CA SER A 187 35.23 -39.48 -33.10
C SER A 187 36.58 -38.91 -33.55
N VAL A 188 37.59 -39.75 -33.56
CA VAL A 188 38.94 -39.38 -33.97
C VAL A 188 38.98 -39.07 -35.48
N GLU A 189 38.15 -39.74 -36.27
CA GLU A 189 38.01 -39.58 -37.72
C GLU A 189 37.39 -38.23 -38.12
N GLU A 190 36.64 -37.60 -37.22
CA GLU A 190 36.06 -36.26 -37.41
C GLU A 190 36.97 -35.14 -36.88
N SER A 191 38.14 -35.46 -36.35
CA SER A 191 39.05 -34.47 -35.72
C SER A 191 39.68 -33.52 -36.74
N TRP A 192 40.12 -32.34 -36.27
CA TRP A 192 40.93 -31.41 -37.07
C TRP A 192 42.17 -32.09 -37.66
N CYS A 193 42.76 -33.02 -36.90
CA CYS A 193 43.96 -33.75 -37.29
C CYS A 193 43.66 -34.68 -38.47
N ALA A 194 42.54 -35.42 -38.43
CA ALA A 194 42.10 -36.26 -39.55
C ALA A 194 41.89 -35.44 -40.84
N GLN A 195 41.18 -34.31 -40.74
CA GLN A 195 40.89 -33.45 -41.90
C GLN A 195 42.16 -32.82 -42.50
N MET A 196 43.09 -32.39 -41.64
CA MET A 196 44.36 -31.85 -42.11
C MET A 196 45.26 -32.94 -42.69
N LEU A 197 45.26 -34.15 -42.11
CA LEU A 197 45.97 -35.30 -42.68
C LEU A 197 45.39 -35.67 -44.05
N ASP A 198 44.06 -35.72 -44.20
CA ASP A 198 43.40 -35.95 -45.48
C ASP A 198 43.83 -34.91 -46.52
N ARG A 199 43.86 -33.64 -46.14
CA ARG A 199 44.27 -32.55 -47.02
C ARG A 199 45.74 -32.64 -47.43
N GLU A 200 46.65 -32.93 -46.50
CA GLU A 200 48.09 -32.94 -46.77
C GLU A 200 48.58 -34.25 -47.41
N LEU A 201 47.92 -35.38 -47.13
CA LEU A 201 48.22 -36.69 -47.71
C LEU A 201 47.50 -36.94 -49.05
N ALA A 202 46.53 -36.10 -49.45
CA ALA A 202 45.88 -36.19 -50.77
C ALA A 202 46.88 -36.16 -51.94
N GLY A 203 48.04 -35.51 -51.76
CA GLY A 203 49.14 -35.48 -52.72
C GLY A 203 50.09 -36.68 -52.67
N GLY A 204 49.80 -37.71 -51.85
CA GLY A 204 50.63 -38.89 -51.61
C GLY A 204 51.63 -38.73 -50.46
N VAL A 205 52.05 -39.85 -49.86
CA VAL A 205 52.92 -39.88 -48.67
C VAL A 205 54.27 -39.18 -48.87
N GLY A 206 54.78 -39.14 -50.10
CA GLY A 206 56.05 -38.48 -50.44
C GLY A 206 56.03 -36.95 -50.34
N ASN A 207 54.85 -36.32 -50.25
CA ASN A 207 54.72 -34.87 -50.11
C ASN A 207 54.39 -34.42 -48.68
N PHE A 208 54.18 -35.36 -47.75
CA PHE A 208 53.78 -35.10 -46.38
C PHE A 208 54.97 -35.01 -45.42
N SER A 209 55.09 -33.94 -44.62
CA SER A 209 56.12 -33.83 -43.58
C SER A 209 55.47 -33.83 -42.21
N PHE A 210 55.80 -34.82 -41.38
CA PHE A 210 55.24 -34.93 -40.04
C PHE A 210 55.63 -33.74 -39.16
N ASP A 211 56.88 -33.29 -39.19
CA ASP A 211 57.34 -32.18 -38.35
C ASP A 211 56.66 -30.85 -38.73
N THR A 212 56.48 -30.61 -40.04
CA THR A 212 55.78 -29.41 -40.53
C THR A 212 54.30 -29.45 -40.15
N PHE A 213 53.68 -30.62 -40.29
CA PHE A 213 52.30 -30.86 -39.88
C PHE A 213 52.15 -30.63 -38.36
N ALA A 214 52.97 -31.28 -37.54
CA ALA A 214 52.92 -31.20 -36.08
C ALA A 214 53.12 -29.76 -35.57
N ALA A 215 53.95 -28.96 -36.23
CA ALA A 215 54.23 -27.59 -35.82
C ALA A 215 53.16 -26.56 -36.25
N THR A 216 52.50 -26.75 -37.40
CA THR A 216 51.71 -25.67 -38.02
C THR A 216 50.28 -26.05 -38.39
N ALA A 217 49.94 -27.34 -38.48
CA ALA A 217 48.65 -27.77 -38.98
C ALA A 217 47.48 -27.26 -38.11
N TYR A 218 47.65 -27.25 -36.79
CA TYR A 218 46.62 -26.75 -35.87
C TYR A 218 46.35 -25.26 -36.04
N SER A 219 47.40 -24.44 -36.12
CA SER A 219 47.26 -23.00 -36.33
C SER A 219 46.71 -22.66 -37.73
N ARG A 220 47.11 -23.41 -38.76
CA ARG A 220 46.56 -23.27 -40.12
C ARG A 220 45.10 -23.69 -40.23
N PHE A 221 44.70 -24.73 -39.50
CA PHE A 221 43.31 -25.18 -39.46
C PHE A 221 42.40 -24.14 -38.78
N HIS A 222 42.91 -23.39 -37.80
CA HIS A 222 42.16 -22.37 -37.05
C HIS A 222 42.54 -20.92 -37.40
N GLU A 223 43.12 -20.67 -38.58
CA GLU A 223 43.70 -19.36 -38.93
C GLU A 223 42.69 -18.20 -38.84
N GLY A 224 41.47 -18.37 -39.36
CA GLY A 224 40.43 -17.34 -39.29
C GLY A 224 40.01 -17.03 -37.85
N LYS A 225 39.79 -18.06 -37.03
CA LYS A 225 39.53 -17.94 -35.59
C LYS A 225 40.66 -17.24 -34.84
N LEU A 226 41.91 -17.57 -35.14
CA LEU A 226 43.08 -16.95 -34.53
C LEU A 226 43.19 -15.46 -34.91
N ASN A 227 42.84 -15.09 -36.15
CA ASN A 227 42.80 -13.68 -36.58
C ASN A 227 41.78 -12.86 -35.77
N VAL A 228 40.59 -13.41 -35.51
CA VAL A 228 39.60 -12.76 -34.62
C VAL A 228 40.17 -12.56 -33.23
N MET A 229 40.71 -13.61 -32.61
CA MET A 229 41.23 -13.55 -31.24
C MET A 229 42.38 -12.55 -31.07
N ARG A 230 43.16 -12.30 -32.13
CA ARG A 230 44.23 -11.28 -32.09
C ARG A 230 43.66 -9.87 -31.94
N GLN A 231 42.50 -9.57 -32.55
CA GLN A 231 41.86 -8.26 -32.50
C GLN A 231 41.12 -7.99 -31.18
N LEU A 232 40.74 -9.04 -30.44
CA LEU A 232 40.05 -8.90 -29.15
C LEU A 232 41.04 -8.60 -28.01
N GLY A 233 40.63 -7.76 -27.06
CA GLY A 233 41.32 -7.55 -25.79
C GLY A 233 41.46 -8.84 -24.96
N LYS A 234 42.45 -8.87 -24.05
CA LYS A 234 42.73 -10.05 -23.20
C LYS A 234 41.52 -10.43 -22.34
N ASP A 235 40.97 -9.46 -21.62
CA ASP A 235 39.86 -9.68 -20.68
C ASP A 235 38.60 -10.14 -21.41
N THR A 236 38.33 -9.56 -22.58
CA THR A 236 37.24 -9.95 -23.49
C THR A 236 37.38 -11.40 -23.95
N LEU A 237 38.61 -11.83 -24.29
CA LEU A 237 38.89 -13.21 -24.71
C LEU A 237 38.77 -14.20 -23.54
N GLU A 238 39.18 -13.80 -22.32
CA GLU A 238 39.00 -14.61 -21.11
C GLU A 238 37.52 -14.77 -20.75
N GLN A 239 36.74 -13.69 -20.85
CA GLN A 239 35.28 -13.72 -20.66
C GLN A 239 34.62 -14.65 -21.67
N LEU A 240 34.95 -14.52 -22.96
CA LEU A 240 34.44 -15.39 -24.02
C LEU A 240 34.72 -16.87 -23.76
N GLY A 241 35.91 -17.18 -23.23
CA GLY A 241 36.31 -18.54 -22.84
C GLY A 241 35.50 -19.14 -21.68
N GLY A 242 34.84 -18.32 -20.86
CA GLY A 242 33.99 -18.74 -19.76
C GLY A 242 32.51 -18.91 -20.12
N MET A 243 32.09 -18.47 -21.32
CA MET A 243 30.67 -18.47 -21.70
C MET A 243 30.21 -19.82 -22.29
N PRO A 244 28.98 -20.28 -21.98
CA PRO A 244 28.45 -21.57 -22.47
C PRO A 244 28.33 -21.69 -24.01
N GLY A 245 28.34 -20.56 -24.74
CA GLY A 245 28.26 -20.49 -26.22
C GLY A 245 29.46 -19.79 -26.87
N GLY A 246 30.62 -19.77 -26.20
CA GLY A 246 31.84 -19.15 -26.71
C GLY A 246 32.29 -19.60 -28.12
N PRO A 247 32.20 -20.91 -28.48
CA PRO A 247 32.52 -21.40 -29.82
C PRO A 247 31.64 -20.82 -30.94
N GLU A 248 30.34 -20.71 -30.71
CA GLU A 248 29.37 -20.18 -31.67
C GLU A 248 29.56 -18.66 -31.87
N LEU A 249 29.83 -17.93 -30.77
CA LEU A 249 30.18 -16.51 -30.80
C LEU A 249 31.44 -16.26 -31.61
N LEU A 250 32.50 -17.04 -31.36
CA LEU A 250 33.76 -16.92 -32.09
C LEU A 250 33.58 -17.21 -33.59
N THR A 251 32.78 -18.22 -33.93
CA THR A 251 32.47 -18.57 -35.33
C THR A 251 31.68 -17.45 -36.02
N CYS A 252 30.74 -16.82 -35.30
CA CYS A 252 30.01 -15.64 -35.79
C CYS A 252 30.94 -14.46 -36.08
N LEU A 253 31.87 -14.17 -35.15
CA LEU A 253 32.86 -13.12 -35.33
C LEU A 253 33.76 -13.40 -36.55
N GLU A 254 34.25 -14.63 -36.70
CA GLU A 254 35.07 -15.06 -37.84
C GLU A 254 34.36 -14.86 -39.18
N GLU A 255 33.09 -15.27 -39.29
CA GLU A 255 32.27 -15.08 -40.48
C GLU A 255 32.03 -13.59 -40.77
N ALA A 256 31.85 -12.77 -39.73
CA ALA A 256 31.58 -11.34 -39.85
C ALA A 256 32.81 -10.49 -40.19
N MET A 257 34.02 -10.92 -39.81
CA MET A 257 35.25 -10.14 -39.94
C MET A 257 35.44 -9.43 -41.28
N PRO A 258 35.20 -10.05 -42.45
CA PRO A 258 35.40 -9.38 -43.74
C PRO A 258 34.44 -8.20 -44.00
N SER A 259 33.36 -8.09 -43.22
CA SER A 259 32.28 -7.11 -43.39
C SER A 259 32.29 -6.00 -42.32
N LEU A 260 33.09 -6.14 -41.27
CA LEU A 260 33.19 -5.20 -40.15
C LEU A 260 34.26 -4.13 -40.39
N GLY A 261 34.08 -2.95 -39.79
CA GLY A 261 35.13 -1.92 -39.74
C GLY A 261 36.13 -2.14 -38.59
N ASP A 262 37.22 -1.39 -38.60
CA ASP A 262 38.24 -1.44 -37.55
C ASP A 262 37.62 -1.19 -36.15
N GLY A 263 37.81 -2.14 -35.23
CA GLY A 263 37.29 -2.06 -33.86
C GLY A 263 35.83 -2.49 -33.67
N ASP A 264 35.09 -2.86 -34.73
CA ASP A 264 33.69 -3.28 -34.61
C ASP A 264 33.51 -4.73 -34.13
N ALA A 265 34.58 -5.54 -34.12
CA ALA A 265 34.53 -6.94 -33.65
C ALA A 265 34.17 -7.05 -32.15
N GLU A 266 34.71 -6.17 -31.30
CA GLU A 266 34.37 -6.13 -29.88
C GLU A 266 32.95 -5.63 -29.64
N LYS A 267 32.49 -4.64 -30.41
CA LYS A 267 31.11 -4.14 -30.35
C LYS A 267 30.10 -5.20 -30.79
N LEU A 268 30.41 -5.95 -31.86
CA LEU A 268 29.58 -7.06 -32.30
C LEU A 268 29.51 -8.12 -31.19
N LEU A 269 30.63 -8.47 -30.55
CA LEU A 269 30.61 -9.41 -29.44
C LEU A 269 29.73 -8.93 -28.28
N GLN A 270 29.86 -7.66 -27.85
CA GLN A 270 29.01 -7.08 -26.82
C GLN A 270 27.52 -7.11 -27.20
N HIS A 271 27.20 -6.78 -28.45
CA HIS A 271 25.84 -6.86 -28.98
C HIS A 271 25.28 -8.29 -28.91
N LEU A 272 26.03 -9.28 -29.43
CA LEU A 272 25.62 -10.68 -29.44
C LEU A 272 25.35 -11.22 -28.02
N VAL A 273 26.20 -10.85 -27.06
CA VAL A 273 26.05 -11.19 -25.64
C VAL A 273 24.83 -10.53 -25.03
N ALA A 274 24.60 -9.24 -25.30
CA ALA A 274 23.45 -8.51 -24.78
C ALA A 274 22.10 -9.02 -25.34
N THR A 275 22.09 -9.48 -26.60
CA THR A 275 20.86 -9.94 -27.26
C THR A 275 20.47 -11.40 -26.98
N ASP A 276 21.36 -12.18 -26.36
CA ASP A 276 21.25 -13.64 -26.22
C ASP A 276 20.92 -14.33 -27.56
N ALA A 277 21.65 -13.93 -28.61
CA ALA A 277 21.38 -14.38 -29.97
C ALA A 277 21.59 -15.89 -30.11
N ARG A 278 20.65 -16.57 -30.78
CA ARG A 278 20.82 -17.99 -31.13
C ARG A 278 21.79 -18.13 -32.29
N LEU A 279 23.04 -18.50 -32.02
CA LEU A 279 24.12 -18.55 -33.03
C LEU A 279 24.40 -19.95 -33.58
N ASN A 280 23.49 -20.89 -33.32
CA ASN A 280 23.62 -22.31 -33.66
C ASN A 280 23.50 -22.62 -35.16
N THR A 281 23.02 -21.69 -36.00
CA THR A 281 22.91 -21.88 -37.45
C THR A 281 23.59 -20.75 -38.22
N PRO A 282 24.12 -20.98 -39.44
CA PRO A 282 24.67 -19.90 -40.27
C PRO A 282 23.67 -18.77 -40.52
N ALA A 283 22.41 -19.11 -40.82
CA ALA A 283 21.36 -18.12 -41.06
C ALA A 283 21.11 -17.21 -39.84
N SER A 284 21.12 -17.78 -38.63
CA SER A 284 20.90 -17.01 -37.40
C SER A 284 22.11 -16.16 -37.00
N ARG A 285 23.33 -16.62 -37.29
CA ARG A 285 24.55 -15.80 -37.15
C ARG A 285 24.55 -14.62 -38.11
N MET A 286 24.23 -14.86 -39.38
CA MET A 286 24.14 -13.80 -40.38
C MET A 286 23.10 -12.75 -40.00
N GLU A 287 21.93 -13.18 -39.54
CA GLU A 287 20.88 -12.28 -39.11
C GLU A 287 21.33 -11.38 -37.96
N ALA A 288 22.05 -11.95 -36.99
CA ALA A 288 22.60 -11.19 -35.87
C ALA A 288 23.68 -10.18 -36.32
N VAL A 289 24.52 -10.53 -37.30
CA VAL A 289 25.51 -9.60 -37.89
C VAL A 289 24.82 -8.48 -38.66
N ARG A 290 23.76 -8.78 -39.43
CA ARG A 290 22.96 -7.78 -40.15
C ARG A 290 22.28 -6.81 -39.20
N GLU A 291 21.67 -7.32 -38.14
CA GLU A 291 21.04 -6.52 -37.09
C GLU A 291 22.06 -5.61 -36.39
N PHE A 292 23.23 -6.15 -36.03
CA PHE A 292 24.33 -5.35 -35.50
C PHE A 292 24.75 -4.22 -36.45
N MET A 293 24.94 -4.51 -37.75
CA MET A 293 25.39 -3.50 -38.71
C MET A 293 24.35 -2.41 -38.94
N LEU A 294 23.07 -2.76 -39.01
CA LEU A 294 21.97 -1.79 -39.09
C LEU A 294 21.96 -0.86 -37.86
N ASN A 295 22.16 -1.44 -36.67
CA ASN A 295 22.20 -0.67 -35.42
C ASN A 295 23.49 0.16 -35.27
N ASN A 296 24.65 -0.31 -35.71
CA ASN A 296 25.92 0.41 -35.56
C ASN A 296 26.03 1.59 -36.54
N LEU A 297 25.38 1.50 -37.70
CA LEU A 297 25.52 2.47 -38.80
C LEU A 297 24.35 3.46 -38.92
N GLY A 298 23.26 3.27 -38.16
CA GLY A 298 22.06 4.11 -38.24
C GLY A 298 22.33 5.61 -38.11
N SER A 299 23.11 6.02 -37.10
CA SER A 299 23.47 7.44 -36.89
C SER A 299 24.37 8.02 -37.99
N GLU A 300 25.17 7.19 -38.66
CA GLU A 300 26.01 7.63 -39.77
C GLU A 300 25.15 7.91 -41.00
N ALA A 301 24.20 7.01 -41.31
CA ALA A 301 23.30 7.17 -42.44
C ALA A 301 22.40 8.40 -42.33
N GLY A 302 21.95 8.76 -41.12
CA GLY A 302 21.04 9.90 -40.91
C GLY A 302 21.69 11.28 -41.05
N ARG A 303 23.01 11.42 -40.83
CA ARG A 303 23.68 12.74 -40.75
C ARG A 303 23.60 13.53 -42.05
N ASP A 304 23.90 12.88 -43.17
CA ASP A 304 23.86 13.50 -44.50
C ASP A 304 22.43 13.90 -44.89
N ILE A 305 21.43 13.12 -44.46
CA ILE A 305 20.01 13.34 -44.74
C ILE A 305 19.46 14.54 -43.96
N MET A 306 19.80 14.68 -42.67
CA MET A 306 19.35 15.83 -41.88
C MET A 306 19.82 17.15 -42.49
N ALA A 307 21.08 17.20 -42.95
CA ALA A 307 21.63 18.38 -43.62
C ALA A 307 20.91 18.71 -44.94
N ALA A 308 20.55 17.69 -45.73
CA ALA A 308 19.85 17.87 -47.01
C ALA A 308 18.43 18.46 -46.83
N HIS A 309 17.72 18.08 -45.75
CA HIS A 309 16.37 18.56 -45.43
C HIS A 309 16.35 19.84 -44.56
N GLY A 310 17.51 20.35 -44.16
CA GLY A 310 17.63 21.52 -43.29
C GLY A 310 17.16 21.27 -41.84
N LEU A 311 17.27 20.03 -41.37
CA LEU A 311 16.94 19.60 -40.02
C LEU A 311 18.19 19.60 -39.11
N PRO A 312 18.04 19.67 -37.78
CA PRO A 312 19.17 19.60 -36.85
C PRO A 312 19.97 18.30 -37.00
N GLU A 313 21.30 18.39 -37.06
CA GLU A 313 22.17 17.20 -37.16
C GLU A 313 21.96 16.22 -35.98
N SER A 314 21.60 16.74 -34.81
CA SER A 314 21.29 15.93 -33.61
C SER A 314 20.16 14.93 -33.83
N PHE A 315 19.25 15.15 -34.80
CA PHE A 315 18.13 14.24 -35.09
C PHE A 315 18.57 12.99 -35.84
N ALA A 316 19.77 13.00 -36.46
CA ALA A 316 20.28 11.90 -37.27
C ALA A 316 20.28 10.56 -36.51
N THR A 317 20.61 10.59 -35.22
CA THR A 317 20.63 9.39 -34.38
C THR A 317 19.23 8.85 -34.14
N ALA A 318 18.23 9.69 -33.88
CA ALA A 318 16.86 9.22 -33.67
C ALA A 318 16.23 8.71 -34.98
N VAL A 319 16.42 9.43 -36.08
CA VAL A 319 15.89 9.04 -37.40
C VAL A 319 16.54 7.76 -37.91
N GLY A 320 17.88 7.67 -37.85
CA GLY A 320 18.63 6.51 -38.34
C GLY A 320 18.34 5.22 -37.58
N HIS A 321 17.91 5.31 -36.31
CA HIS A 321 17.50 4.18 -35.48
C HIS A 321 15.98 4.07 -35.32
N ASN A 322 15.19 4.80 -36.11
CA ASN A 322 13.75 4.64 -36.06
C ASN A 322 13.36 3.20 -36.49
N PRO A 323 12.45 2.51 -35.78
CA PRO A 323 12.07 1.14 -36.11
C PRO A 323 11.59 0.94 -37.55
N LYS A 324 10.90 1.94 -38.13
CA LYS A 324 10.44 1.90 -39.52
C LYS A 324 11.60 1.99 -40.50
N VAL A 325 12.60 2.84 -40.22
CA VAL A 325 13.84 2.95 -41.02
C VAL A 325 14.63 1.66 -40.96
N ALA A 326 14.82 1.08 -39.78
CA ALA A 326 15.51 -0.20 -39.61
C ALA A 326 14.78 -1.34 -40.34
N ALA A 327 13.44 -1.42 -40.24
CA ALA A 327 12.63 -2.43 -40.93
C ALA A 327 12.68 -2.29 -42.46
N GLU A 328 12.58 -1.06 -42.98
CA GLU A 328 12.68 -0.79 -44.42
C GLU A 328 14.08 -1.08 -44.96
N ALA A 329 15.13 -0.64 -44.27
CA ALA A 329 16.52 -0.93 -44.63
C ALA A 329 16.79 -2.44 -44.63
N LYS A 330 16.30 -3.16 -43.61
CA LYS A 330 16.38 -4.62 -43.53
C LYS A 330 15.65 -5.30 -44.70
N ALA A 331 14.45 -4.84 -45.05
CA ALA A 331 13.71 -5.37 -46.19
C ALA A 331 14.43 -5.09 -47.52
N GLY A 332 15.06 -3.91 -47.65
CA GLY A 332 15.91 -3.55 -48.79
C GLY A 332 17.14 -4.46 -48.90
N LEU A 333 17.85 -4.68 -47.80
CA LEU A 333 18.99 -5.59 -47.74
C LEU A 333 18.62 -7.04 -48.08
N ASN A 334 17.49 -7.53 -47.58
CA ASN A 334 17.01 -8.88 -47.88
C ASN A 334 16.70 -9.08 -49.38
N LYS A 335 16.32 -8.01 -50.09
CA LYS A 335 16.15 -8.06 -51.56
C LYS A 335 17.46 -7.96 -52.32
N ALA A 336 18.46 -7.28 -51.76
CA ALA A 336 19.74 -6.99 -52.41
C ALA A 336 20.81 -8.08 -52.24
N LEU A 337 20.65 -8.98 -51.25
CA LEU A 337 21.63 -10.02 -50.91
C LEU A 337 21.18 -11.40 -51.37
N ALA A 338 22.11 -12.21 -51.87
CA ALA A 338 21.83 -13.61 -52.16
C ALA A 338 21.59 -14.41 -50.85
N PRO A 339 20.84 -15.54 -50.89
CA PRO A 339 20.70 -16.41 -49.73
C PRO A 339 22.08 -16.88 -49.24
N GLY A 340 22.46 -16.52 -48.02
CA GLY A 340 23.77 -16.86 -47.45
C GLY A 340 24.86 -15.78 -47.54
N GLU A 341 24.59 -14.61 -48.16
CA GLU A 341 25.57 -13.51 -48.28
C GLU A 341 25.52 -12.54 -47.09
N LEU A 342 26.66 -12.26 -46.45
CA LEU A 342 26.82 -11.19 -45.46
C LEU A 342 26.96 -9.83 -46.16
N PRO A 343 26.27 -8.77 -45.72
CA PRO A 343 26.36 -7.46 -46.36
C PRO A 343 27.68 -6.76 -46.05
N THR A 344 28.20 -6.00 -47.02
CA THR A 344 29.30 -5.06 -46.77
C THR A 344 28.79 -3.79 -46.09
N ARG A 345 29.66 -3.08 -45.36
CA ARG A 345 29.35 -1.79 -44.71
C ARG A 345 28.65 -0.80 -45.66
N GLU A 346 29.15 -0.66 -46.88
CA GLU A 346 28.60 0.23 -47.91
C GLU A 346 27.16 -0.14 -48.27
N LYS A 347 26.88 -1.44 -48.54
CA LYS A 347 25.51 -1.90 -48.85
C LYS A 347 24.52 -1.62 -47.71
N VAL A 348 24.96 -1.73 -46.45
CA VAL A 348 24.12 -1.42 -45.28
C VAL A 348 23.87 0.09 -45.18
N LEU A 349 24.89 0.92 -45.37
CA LEU A 349 24.74 2.38 -45.37
C LEU A 349 23.82 2.87 -46.48
N ASP A 350 23.91 2.31 -47.69
CA ASP A 350 23.04 2.68 -48.80
C ASP A 350 21.57 2.33 -48.52
N ALA A 351 21.32 1.14 -47.97
CA ALA A 351 19.98 0.72 -47.59
C ALA A 351 19.40 1.60 -46.46
N LEU A 352 20.21 1.95 -45.45
CA LEU A 352 19.81 2.85 -44.37
C LEU A 352 19.58 4.28 -44.86
N ARG A 353 20.42 4.81 -45.74
CA ARG A 353 20.26 6.15 -46.32
C ARG A 353 18.97 6.24 -47.14
N ALA A 354 18.69 5.24 -47.97
CA ALA A 354 17.45 5.19 -48.74
C ALA A 354 16.20 5.16 -47.82
N ALA A 355 16.22 4.31 -46.79
CA ALA A 355 15.13 4.22 -45.83
C ALA A 355 14.98 5.50 -44.98
N ALA A 356 16.09 6.08 -44.53
CA ALA A 356 16.09 7.33 -43.76
C ALA A 356 15.60 8.52 -44.59
N GLU A 357 15.96 8.59 -45.88
CA GLU A 357 15.46 9.61 -46.82
C GLU A 357 13.95 9.49 -47.03
N ASN A 358 13.45 8.28 -47.27
CA ASN A 358 12.01 8.01 -47.41
C ASN A 358 11.23 8.40 -46.15
N PHE A 359 11.74 8.00 -44.97
CA PHE A 359 11.12 8.33 -43.69
C PHE A 359 11.15 9.84 -43.41
N THR A 360 12.29 10.49 -43.61
CA THR A 360 12.45 11.94 -43.40
C THR A 360 11.53 12.73 -44.31
N SER A 361 11.42 12.33 -45.58
CA SER A 361 10.50 12.94 -46.54
C SER A 361 9.03 12.77 -46.14
N ALA A 362 8.65 11.58 -45.61
CA ALA A 362 7.29 11.31 -45.17
C ALA A 362 6.89 12.05 -43.88
N HIS A 363 7.87 12.37 -43.03
CA HIS A 363 7.67 13.00 -41.73
C HIS A 363 8.30 14.40 -41.62
N GLU A 364 8.64 15.04 -42.75
CA GLU A 364 9.43 16.28 -42.76
C GLU A 364 8.73 17.41 -41.97
N ALA A 365 7.42 17.54 -42.13
CA ALA A 365 6.62 18.54 -41.43
C ALA A 365 6.61 18.30 -39.90
N ASP A 366 6.41 17.05 -39.46
CA ASP A 366 6.47 16.69 -38.05
C ASP A 366 7.87 16.94 -37.47
N LEU A 367 8.94 16.57 -38.17
CA LEU A 367 10.31 16.77 -37.73
C LEU A 367 10.67 18.26 -37.60
N ARG A 368 10.18 19.12 -38.50
CA ARG A 368 10.34 20.58 -38.40
C ARG A 368 9.57 21.14 -37.21
N GLU A 369 8.34 20.70 -36.97
CA GLU A 369 7.55 21.10 -35.80
C GLU A 369 8.25 20.72 -34.50
N LEU A 370 8.75 19.48 -34.40
CA LEU A 370 9.49 19.00 -33.24
C LEU A 370 10.81 19.77 -33.02
N ALA A 371 11.47 20.22 -34.09
CA ALA A 371 12.63 21.10 -33.98
C ALA A 371 12.27 22.49 -33.43
N ILE A 372 11.12 23.05 -33.84
CA ILE A 372 10.60 24.32 -33.29
C ILE A 372 10.23 24.15 -31.81
N MET A 373 9.55 23.06 -31.46
CA MET A 373 9.19 22.75 -30.07
C MET A 373 10.43 22.60 -29.17
N ALA A 374 11.54 22.09 -29.70
CA ALA A 374 12.79 22.00 -28.97
C ALA A 374 13.53 23.35 -28.82
N GLN A 375 13.20 24.34 -29.65
CA GLN A 375 13.70 25.72 -29.53
C GLN A 375 12.82 26.56 -28.60
N ASP A 376 11.51 26.30 -28.56
CA ASP A 376 10.53 26.92 -27.66
C ASP A 376 9.70 25.84 -26.92
N PRO A 377 10.23 25.27 -25.82
CA PRO A 377 9.58 24.17 -25.12
C PRO A 377 8.23 24.55 -24.51
N PRO A 378 7.12 23.83 -24.82
CA PRO A 378 5.80 24.16 -24.30
C PRO A 378 5.62 23.74 -22.83
N VAL A 379 6.50 22.88 -22.31
CA VAL A 379 6.51 22.39 -20.93
C VAL A 379 7.95 22.26 -20.42
N THR A 380 8.15 22.48 -19.12
CA THR A 380 9.46 22.26 -18.48
C THR A 380 9.67 20.77 -18.21
N LEU A 381 10.78 20.21 -18.73
CA LEU A 381 11.16 18.81 -18.58
C LEU A 381 12.48 18.65 -17.82
N THR A 382 12.70 17.46 -17.27
CA THR A 382 13.98 17.05 -16.69
C THR A 382 14.44 15.77 -17.40
N PRO A 383 15.56 15.78 -18.15
CA PRO A 383 16.37 16.96 -18.51
C PRO A 383 15.59 17.95 -19.40
N PRO A 384 16.03 19.23 -19.48
CA PRO A 384 15.39 20.25 -20.31
C PRO A 384 15.29 19.85 -21.78
N LEU A 385 14.19 20.25 -22.43
CA LEU A 385 14.01 20.06 -23.86
C LEU A 385 14.86 21.06 -24.63
N THR A 386 15.75 20.56 -25.47
CA THR A 386 16.65 21.32 -26.33
C THR A 386 16.84 20.55 -27.64
N LEU A 387 17.42 21.19 -28.67
CA LEU A 387 17.76 20.49 -29.91
C LEU A 387 18.69 19.27 -29.69
N GLU A 388 19.51 19.26 -28.65
CA GLU A 388 20.39 18.12 -28.31
C GLU A 388 19.69 16.99 -27.56
N THR A 389 18.65 17.31 -26.77
CA THR A 389 17.93 16.33 -25.95
C THR A 389 16.64 15.83 -26.61
N MET A 390 16.10 16.56 -27.59
CA MET A 390 14.92 16.17 -28.37
C MET A 390 15.00 14.78 -29.04
N PRO A 391 16.16 14.32 -29.56
CA PRO A 391 16.29 12.97 -30.12
C PRO A 391 15.87 11.85 -29.16
N ARG A 392 15.93 12.07 -27.85
CA ARG A 392 15.48 11.12 -26.82
C ARG A 392 13.97 10.84 -26.87
N TYR A 393 13.17 11.82 -27.30
CA TYR A 393 11.70 11.76 -27.29
C TYR A 393 11.11 11.69 -28.70
N LEU A 394 11.91 12.01 -29.73
CA LEU A 394 11.45 12.20 -31.11
C LEU A 394 10.64 11.01 -31.65
N ASN A 395 11.18 9.80 -31.61
CA ASN A 395 10.48 8.62 -32.15
C ASN A 395 9.22 8.29 -31.34
N ALA A 396 9.27 8.45 -30.01
CA ALA A 396 8.12 8.24 -29.14
C ALA A 396 7.00 9.25 -29.44
N MET A 397 7.34 10.51 -29.68
CA MET A 397 6.37 11.53 -30.07
C MET A 397 5.75 11.27 -31.45
N LEU A 398 6.53 10.82 -32.43
CA LEU A 398 6.01 10.48 -33.76
C LEU A 398 5.03 9.29 -33.72
N ALA A 399 5.26 8.32 -32.84
CA ALA A 399 4.41 7.13 -32.73
C ALA A 399 3.26 7.26 -31.71
N GLY A 400 3.39 8.15 -30.72
CA GLY A 400 2.52 8.20 -29.54
C GLY A 400 1.22 8.98 -29.69
N ASP A 401 1.10 9.82 -30.73
CA ASP A 401 -0.04 10.72 -30.91
C ASP A 401 -1.37 9.95 -31.06
N VAL A 402 -1.36 8.83 -31.78
CA VAL A 402 -2.52 7.92 -31.94
C VAL A 402 -2.97 7.31 -30.61
N LEU A 403 -2.06 7.15 -29.64
CA LEU A 403 -2.39 6.56 -28.35
C LEU A 403 -3.25 7.48 -27.46
N LEU A 404 -3.25 8.79 -27.74
CA LEU A 404 -4.10 9.73 -27.02
C LEU A 404 -5.56 9.71 -27.50
N GLU A 405 -5.84 9.20 -28.69
CA GLU A 405 -7.18 9.27 -29.29
C GLU A 405 -8.28 8.59 -28.44
N PRO A 406 -8.09 7.38 -27.87
CA PRO A 406 -9.06 6.77 -26.96
C PRO A 406 -9.23 7.50 -25.63
N LEU A 407 -8.30 8.38 -25.27
CA LEU A 407 -8.39 9.21 -24.08
C LEU A 407 -9.09 10.54 -24.38
N LEU A 408 -8.90 11.10 -25.58
CA LEU A 408 -9.49 12.38 -25.98
C LEU A 408 -10.93 12.25 -26.50
N HIS A 409 -11.28 11.12 -27.12
CA HIS A 409 -12.58 10.92 -27.77
C HIS A 409 -13.29 9.64 -27.30
N ASP A 410 -14.54 9.76 -26.84
CA ASP A 410 -15.33 8.61 -26.34
C ASP A 410 -15.54 7.51 -27.40
N ASN A 411 -15.71 7.90 -28.67
CA ASN A 411 -16.00 6.98 -29.77
C ASN A 411 -14.75 6.38 -30.42
N ALA A 412 -13.54 6.77 -30.01
CA ALA A 412 -12.32 6.22 -30.59
C ALA A 412 -12.19 4.72 -30.22
N PRO A 413 -12.05 3.82 -31.20
CA PRO A 413 -12.01 2.38 -30.94
C PRO A 413 -10.66 1.95 -30.34
N ILE A 414 -10.70 0.97 -29.44
CA ILE A 414 -9.53 0.14 -29.07
C ILE A 414 -9.66 -1.14 -29.88
N ASP A 415 -9.00 -1.16 -31.04
CA ASP A 415 -9.08 -2.23 -32.02
C ASP A 415 -7.66 -2.74 -32.39
N ALA A 416 -7.57 -3.55 -33.44
CA ALA A 416 -6.30 -4.12 -33.88
C ALA A 416 -5.30 -3.03 -34.32
N ALA A 417 -5.78 -1.92 -34.88
CA ALA A 417 -4.92 -0.81 -35.28
C ALA A 417 -4.36 -0.08 -34.05
N PHE A 418 -5.17 0.08 -32.99
CA PHE A 418 -4.68 0.62 -31.72
C PHE A 418 -3.61 -0.28 -31.09
N LEU A 419 -3.82 -1.60 -31.04
CA LEU A 419 -2.81 -2.53 -30.51
C LEU A 419 -1.52 -2.53 -31.33
N GLN A 420 -1.63 -2.37 -32.65
CA GLN A 420 -0.47 -2.21 -33.52
C GLN A 420 0.24 -0.88 -33.24
N ALA A 421 -0.49 0.23 -33.09
CA ALA A 421 0.09 1.53 -32.74
C ALA A 421 0.79 1.50 -31.36
N LEU A 422 0.22 0.81 -30.38
CA LEU A 422 0.84 0.59 -29.06
C LEU A 422 2.16 -0.18 -29.19
N SER A 423 2.17 -1.19 -30.06
CA SER A 423 3.37 -1.94 -30.44
C SER A 423 4.43 -1.06 -31.10
N ASP A 424 4.03 -0.25 -32.07
CA ASP A 424 4.93 0.64 -32.79
C ASP A 424 5.52 1.70 -31.86
N HIS A 425 4.71 2.21 -30.92
CA HIS A 425 5.18 3.15 -29.90
C HIS A 425 6.15 2.49 -28.91
N ALA A 426 5.89 1.25 -28.48
CA ALA A 426 6.82 0.50 -27.64
C ALA A 426 8.19 0.29 -28.32
N GLU A 427 8.21 -0.02 -29.61
CA GLU A 427 9.44 -0.11 -30.40
C GLU A 427 10.13 1.25 -30.54
N ALA A 428 9.34 2.33 -30.71
CA ALA A 428 9.85 3.69 -30.77
C ALA A 428 10.49 4.14 -29.44
N LEU A 429 9.93 3.77 -28.29
CA LEU A 429 10.51 4.03 -26.97
C LEU A 429 11.86 3.33 -26.80
N ASN A 430 11.98 2.06 -27.22
CA ASN A 430 13.23 1.32 -27.15
C ASN A 430 14.33 1.94 -28.03
N SER A 431 13.97 2.55 -29.16
CA SER A 431 14.94 3.25 -30.02
C SER A 431 15.59 4.48 -29.35
N ALA A 432 14.99 5.02 -28.29
CA ALA A 432 15.56 6.15 -27.53
C ALA A 432 16.90 5.79 -26.87
N ALA A 433 17.16 4.51 -26.62
CA ALA A 433 18.44 4.01 -26.11
C ALA A 433 19.64 4.51 -26.94
N HIS A 434 19.48 4.64 -28.26
CA HIS A 434 20.53 5.13 -29.15
C HIS A 434 20.82 6.63 -28.98
N SER A 435 19.89 7.40 -28.42
CA SER A 435 20.00 8.85 -28.23
C SER A 435 20.37 9.25 -26.79
N ILE A 436 20.59 8.27 -25.91
CA ILE A 436 20.94 8.47 -24.49
C ILE A 436 22.33 7.88 -24.25
N ARG A 437 23.18 8.63 -23.53
CA ARG A 437 24.53 8.17 -23.16
C ARG A 437 24.48 7.41 -21.83
N GLY A 438 25.10 6.22 -21.78
CA GLY A 438 25.17 5.38 -20.59
C GLY A 438 24.23 4.18 -20.67
N ASP A 439 24.06 3.48 -19.55
CA ASP A 439 23.15 2.34 -19.45
C ASP A 439 21.70 2.84 -19.56
N PHE A 440 20.98 2.42 -20.59
CA PHE A 440 19.56 2.73 -20.77
C PHE A 440 18.70 1.71 -20.04
N GLY A 441 18.25 2.07 -18.84
CA GLY A 441 17.47 1.20 -17.96
C GLY A 441 15.96 1.40 -18.05
N SER A 442 15.22 0.69 -17.19
CA SER A 442 13.77 0.87 -17.04
C SER A 442 13.39 2.30 -16.64
N ASP A 443 14.21 2.94 -15.82
CA ASP A 443 13.96 4.28 -15.29
C ASP A 443 14.12 5.34 -16.38
N ASP A 444 15.11 5.18 -17.26
CA ASP A 444 15.28 6.04 -18.43
C ASP A 444 14.11 5.88 -19.41
N MET A 445 13.67 4.64 -19.66
CA MET A 445 12.52 4.37 -20.52
C MET A 445 11.23 4.98 -19.95
N ASN A 446 11.00 4.85 -18.64
CA ASN A 446 9.86 5.49 -17.96
C ASN A 446 9.94 7.02 -18.05
N THR A 447 11.13 7.59 -17.88
CA THR A 447 11.36 9.04 -18.00
C THR A 447 11.10 9.53 -19.44
N VAL A 448 11.55 8.78 -20.45
CA VAL A 448 11.28 9.05 -21.87
C VAL A 448 9.79 9.03 -22.14
N LEU A 449 9.09 8.02 -21.63
CA LEU A 449 7.65 7.88 -21.81
C LEU A 449 6.87 9.01 -21.12
N GLU A 450 7.15 9.29 -19.84
CA GLU A 450 6.49 10.36 -19.07
C GLU A 450 6.64 11.71 -19.77
N ASN A 451 7.87 12.07 -20.17
CA ASN A 451 8.14 13.34 -20.84
C ASN A 451 7.49 13.38 -22.24
N SER A 452 7.48 12.27 -22.98
CA SER A 452 6.81 12.19 -24.28
C SER A 452 5.30 12.40 -24.16
N ILE A 453 4.65 11.82 -23.15
CA ILE A 453 3.22 12.01 -22.88
C ILE A 453 2.92 13.47 -22.55
N ARG A 454 3.73 14.09 -21.68
CA ARG A 454 3.59 15.52 -21.34
C ARG A 454 3.71 16.42 -22.57
N LEU A 455 4.68 16.14 -23.45
CA LEU A 455 4.86 16.87 -24.70
C LEU A 455 3.69 16.65 -25.67
N LEU A 456 3.17 15.42 -25.79
CA LEU A 456 2.03 15.12 -26.65
C LEU A 456 0.74 15.81 -26.17
N LEU A 457 0.48 15.81 -24.86
CA LEU A 457 -0.66 16.53 -24.27
C LEU A 457 -0.55 18.04 -24.51
N ALA A 458 0.65 18.60 -24.35
CA ALA A 458 0.92 20.01 -24.63
C ALA A 458 0.77 20.33 -26.12
N ARG A 459 1.29 19.48 -27.02
CA ARG A 459 1.15 19.60 -28.49
C ARG A 459 -0.33 19.59 -28.91
N ARG A 460 -1.17 18.77 -28.26
CA ARG A 460 -2.61 18.70 -28.51
C ARG A 460 -3.42 19.79 -27.80
N GLY A 461 -2.79 20.66 -27.01
CA GLY A 461 -3.47 21.77 -26.33
C GLY A 461 -4.48 21.33 -25.27
N VAL A 462 -4.23 20.20 -24.60
CA VAL A 462 -5.15 19.65 -23.59
C VAL A 462 -5.18 20.55 -22.34
N PRO A 463 -6.33 21.14 -21.98
CA PRO A 463 -6.44 22.00 -20.80
C PRO A 463 -6.50 21.17 -19.50
N GLN A 464 -6.09 21.79 -18.38
CA GLN A 464 -6.01 21.13 -17.07
C GLN A 464 -7.36 20.58 -16.58
N GLU A 465 -8.47 21.20 -16.98
CA GLU A 465 -9.83 20.80 -16.66
C GLU A 465 -10.25 19.45 -17.28
N MET A 466 -9.60 19.02 -18.36
CA MET A 466 -9.87 17.73 -19.01
C MET A 466 -9.11 16.56 -18.36
N LEU A 467 -8.12 16.82 -17.49
CA LEU A 467 -7.29 15.78 -16.88
C LEU A 467 -8.08 14.75 -16.03
N PRO A 468 -9.09 15.13 -15.21
CA PRO A 468 -9.90 14.16 -14.46
C PRO A 468 -10.62 13.14 -15.36
N GLU A 469 -11.12 13.61 -16.49
CA GLU A 469 -11.78 12.76 -17.48
C GLU A 469 -10.77 11.84 -18.18
N LEU A 470 -9.63 12.37 -18.59
CA LEU A 470 -8.52 11.60 -19.18
C LEU A 470 -8.01 10.50 -18.24
N VAL A 471 -7.87 10.79 -16.94
CA VAL A 471 -7.50 9.81 -15.91
C VAL A 471 -8.55 8.70 -15.82
N THR A 472 -9.83 9.06 -15.75
CA THR A 472 -10.93 8.08 -15.70
C THR A 472 -10.93 7.18 -16.95
N ARG A 473 -10.72 7.75 -18.13
CA ARG A 473 -10.62 7.01 -19.40
C ARG A 473 -9.36 6.12 -19.44
N ALA A 474 -8.22 6.57 -18.94
CA ALA A 474 -7.00 5.77 -18.88
C ALA A 474 -7.15 4.58 -17.92
N LEU A 475 -7.64 4.81 -16.70
CA LEU A 475 -7.87 3.73 -15.71
C LEU A 475 -8.84 2.67 -16.24
N SER A 476 -9.93 3.09 -16.90
CA SER A 476 -10.96 2.17 -17.38
C SER A 476 -10.60 1.46 -18.68
N ARG A 477 -10.15 2.20 -19.70
CA ARG A 477 -9.91 1.66 -21.05
C ARG A 477 -8.54 1.01 -21.17
N PHE A 478 -7.49 1.61 -20.61
CA PHE A 478 -6.14 1.03 -20.66
C PHE A 478 -5.93 -0.04 -19.60
N GLY A 479 -6.49 0.13 -18.39
CA GLY A 479 -6.37 -0.85 -17.30
C GLY A 479 -6.81 -2.25 -17.72
N ARG A 480 -7.98 -2.37 -18.35
CA ARG A 480 -8.47 -3.66 -18.85
C ARG A 480 -7.54 -4.30 -19.88
N LEU A 481 -7.13 -3.52 -20.89
CA LEU A 481 -6.27 -4.01 -21.96
C LEU A 481 -4.92 -4.49 -21.39
N SER A 482 -4.41 -3.73 -20.42
CA SER A 482 -3.20 -4.03 -19.67
C SER A 482 -3.31 -5.35 -18.91
N CYS A 483 -4.38 -5.58 -18.14
CA CYS A 483 -4.59 -6.84 -17.42
C CYS A 483 -4.64 -8.06 -18.35
N GLU A 484 -5.30 -7.92 -19.50
CA GLU A 484 -5.37 -8.99 -20.51
C GLU A 484 -3.96 -9.30 -21.09
N LEU A 485 -3.15 -8.27 -21.36
CA LEU A 485 -1.75 -8.44 -21.80
C LEU A 485 -0.85 -9.05 -20.71
N THR A 486 -1.00 -8.63 -19.45
CA THR A 486 -0.28 -9.20 -18.30
C THR A 486 -0.59 -10.68 -18.12
N SER A 487 -1.86 -11.07 -18.28
CA SER A 487 -2.28 -12.47 -18.20
C SER A 487 -1.61 -13.33 -19.27
N VAL A 488 -1.44 -12.80 -20.48
CA VAL A 488 -0.69 -13.49 -21.55
C VAL A 488 0.81 -13.54 -21.22
N ASN A 489 1.40 -12.44 -20.72
CA ASN A 489 2.81 -12.38 -20.33
C ASN A 489 3.15 -13.41 -19.24
N ASN A 490 2.33 -13.53 -18.19
CA ASN A 490 2.53 -14.50 -17.12
C ASN A 490 2.45 -15.93 -17.65
N ALA A 491 1.43 -16.25 -18.46
CA ALA A 491 1.31 -17.58 -19.05
C ALA A 491 2.50 -17.94 -19.96
N VAL A 492 3.06 -16.94 -20.66
CA VAL A 492 4.28 -17.10 -21.45
C VAL A 492 5.51 -17.35 -20.58
N GLN A 493 5.64 -16.65 -19.44
CA GLN A 493 6.67 -16.93 -18.44
C GLN A 493 6.56 -18.37 -17.89
N ASP A 494 5.34 -18.87 -17.75
CA ASP A 494 5.04 -20.27 -17.36
C ASP A 494 5.25 -21.29 -18.50
N GLY A 495 5.70 -20.84 -19.68
CA GLY A 495 6.13 -21.70 -20.79
C GLY A 495 5.20 -21.72 -22.02
N LEU A 496 4.15 -20.88 -22.06
CA LEU A 496 3.26 -20.80 -23.23
C LEU A 496 3.99 -20.26 -24.47
N GLY A 497 3.91 -20.98 -25.59
CA GLY A 497 4.38 -20.51 -26.90
C GLY A 497 5.90 -20.61 -27.16
N GLY A 498 6.69 -21.14 -26.22
CA GLY A 498 8.11 -21.41 -26.43
C GLY A 498 8.90 -20.18 -26.91
N ALA A 499 9.64 -20.29 -28.02
CA ALA A 499 10.46 -19.18 -28.55
C ALA A 499 9.62 -17.97 -29.01
N ALA A 500 8.45 -18.20 -29.62
CA ALA A 500 7.54 -17.14 -30.03
C ALA A 500 6.89 -16.47 -28.80
N GLY A 501 6.61 -17.26 -27.76
CA GLY A 501 6.23 -16.75 -26.44
C GLY A 501 7.26 -15.79 -25.87
N ILE A 502 8.53 -16.20 -25.76
CA ILE A 502 9.60 -15.35 -25.21
C ILE A 502 9.75 -14.03 -25.99
N ALA A 503 9.60 -14.07 -27.33
CA ALA A 503 9.60 -12.87 -28.16
C ALA A 503 8.40 -11.95 -27.85
N PHE A 504 7.20 -12.54 -27.70
CA PHE A 504 6.01 -11.82 -27.25
C PHE A 504 6.20 -11.22 -25.86
N LEU A 505 6.83 -11.92 -24.90
CA LEU A 505 7.02 -11.43 -23.53
C LEU A 505 7.82 -10.11 -23.48
N ARG A 506 8.93 -10.01 -24.23
CA ARG A 506 9.74 -8.78 -24.30
C ARG A 506 8.90 -7.59 -24.79
N LYS A 507 8.07 -7.82 -25.81
CA LYS A 507 7.17 -6.81 -26.38
C LYS A 507 6.00 -6.50 -25.45
N GLY A 508 5.31 -7.53 -24.97
CA GLY A 508 4.13 -7.47 -24.12
C GLY A 508 4.37 -6.79 -22.77
N MET A 509 5.56 -6.95 -22.17
CA MET A 509 5.94 -6.19 -20.98
C MET A 509 6.03 -4.68 -21.26
N THR A 510 6.48 -4.29 -22.45
CA THR A 510 6.59 -2.88 -22.86
C THR A 510 5.22 -2.31 -23.22
N LEU A 511 4.34 -3.09 -23.88
CA LEU A 511 2.95 -2.70 -24.14
C LEU A 511 2.19 -2.39 -22.85
N TYR A 512 2.27 -3.32 -21.90
CA TYR A 512 1.70 -3.19 -20.55
C TYR A 512 2.21 -1.93 -19.84
N ARG A 513 3.54 -1.76 -19.74
CA ARG A 513 4.15 -0.59 -19.09
C ARG A 513 3.76 0.72 -19.76
N THR A 514 3.60 0.71 -21.07
CA THR A 514 3.17 1.90 -21.82
C THR A 514 1.77 2.34 -21.38
N LEU A 515 0.83 1.40 -21.27
CA LEU A 515 -0.54 1.67 -20.84
C LEU A 515 -0.60 2.15 -19.38
N GLU A 516 0.12 1.49 -18.48
CA GLU A 516 0.22 1.87 -17.06
C GLU A 516 0.81 3.28 -16.90
N ASN A 517 1.92 3.58 -17.57
CA ASN A 517 2.61 4.87 -17.45
C ASN A 517 1.81 6.04 -18.06
N HIS A 518 0.92 5.79 -19.03
CA HIS A 518 -0.04 6.80 -19.47
C HIS A 518 -0.98 7.21 -18.33
N ALA A 519 -1.54 6.24 -17.61
CA ALA A 519 -2.39 6.54 -16.45
C ALA A 519 -1.59 7.18 -15.31
N TYR A 520 -0.40 6.64 -15.02
CA TYR A 520 0.50 7.16 -14.00
C TYR A 520 0.84 8.65 -14.26
N THR A 521 1.27 8.99 -15.47
CA THR A 521 1.61 10.36 -15.84
C THR A 521 0.42 11.30 -15.67
N LEU A 522 -0.77 10.92 -16.14
CA LEU A 522 -1.98 11.72 -16.00
C LEU A 522 -2.38 11.97 -14.54
N LEU A 523 -2.24 10.97 -13.67
CA LEU A 523 -2.49 11.10 -12.23
C LEU A 523 -1.55 12.10 -11.54
N TYR A 524 -0.28 12.16 -11.96
CA TYR A 524 0.67 13.14 -11.44
C TYR A 524 0.47 14.56 -12.00
N LEU A 525 -0.24 14.70 -13.12
CA LEU A 525 -0.60 16.01 -13.69
C LEU A 525 -1.85 16.63 -13.06
N LEU A 526 -2.68 15.85 -12.34
CA LEU A 526 -3.82 16.38 -11.59
C LEU A 526 -3.38 17.42 -10.54
N SER A 527 -4.20 18.45 -10.33
CA SER A 527 -4.08 19.33 -9.16
C SER A 527 -4.49 18.61 -7.87
N ASP A 528 -4.05 19.11 -6.72
CA ASP A 528 -4.43 18.53 -5.42
C ASP A 528 -5.93 18.64 -5.12
N GLU A 529 -6.61 19.63 -5.68
CA GLU A 529 -8.08 19.73 -5.63
C GLU A 529 -8.74 18.64 -6.46
N GLN A 530 -8.30 18.45 -7.71
CA GLN A 530 -8.82 17.39 -8.56
C GLN A 530 -8.56 16.00 -7.97
N ARG A 531 -7.39 15.75 -7.38
CA ARG A 531 -7.10 14.49 -6.67
C ARG A 531 -8.04 14.27 -5.50
N ARG A 532 -8.27 15.27 -4.66
CA ARG A 532 -9.22 15.18 -3.53
C ARG A 532 -10.63 14.85 -4.02
N ASN A 533 -11.10 15.55 -5.05
CA ASN A 533 -12.43 15.31 -5.64
C ASN A 533 -12.59 13.89 -6.20
N MET A 534 -11.50 13.30 -6.70
CA MET A 534 -11.46 11.93 -7.21
C MET A 534 -11.06 10.88 -6.17
N GLN A 535 -10.81 11.27 -4.91
CA GLN A 535 -10.30 10.39 -3.84
C GLN A 535 -8.95 9.72 -4.17
N LEU A 536 -8.07 10.44 -4.88
CA LEU A 536 -6.75 10.01 -5.34
C LEU A 536 -5.61 10.74 -4.60
N GLU A 537 -5.84 11.09 -3.34
CA GLU A 537 -4.93 11.88 -2.49
C GLU A 537 -3.57 11.21 -2.29
N ALA A 538 -3.51 9.87 -2.41
CA ALA A 538 -2.27 9.10 -2.37
C ALA A 538 -1.24 9.56 -3.43
N PHE A 539 -1.70 10.11 -4.56
CA PHE A 539 -0.84 10.59 -5.65
C PHE A 539 -0.37 12.04 -5.49
N SER A 540 -0.69 12.70 -4.37
CA SER A 540 -0.20 14.06 -4.06
C SER A 540 1.30 14.10 -3.77
N ARG A 541 1.97 15.18 -4.20
CA ARG A 541 3.39 15.45 -3.88
C ARG A 541 3.46 16.49 -2.77
N SER A 542 3.61 16.06 -1.52
CA SER A 542 3.85 16.94 -0.37
C SER A 542 5.23 16.65 0.22
N ASP A 543 6.14 17.62 0.13
CA ASP A 543 7.46 17.54 0.76
C ASP A 543 7.38 17.63 2.30
N ALA A 544 6.23 18.08 2.84
CA ALA A 544 5.95 18.19 4.27
C ALA A 544 5.48 16.87 4.91
N ASP A 545 5.21 15.83 4.12
CA ASP A 545 4.77 14.54 4.63
C ASP A 545 5.90 13.82 5.38
N SER A 546 5.56 13.17 6.51
CA SER A 546 6.50 12.27 7.19
C SER A 546 6.83 11.06 6.31
N GLU A 547 7.98 10.43 6.51
CA GLU A 547 8.37 9.22 5.75
C GLU A 547 7.36 8.07 5.90
N ALA A 548 6.64 7.99 7.03
CA ALA A 548 5.56 7.02 7.23
C ALA A 548 4.37 7.29 6.30
N VAL A 549 3.94 8.54 6.18
CA VAL A 549 2.85 8.94 5.27
C VAL A 549 3.27 8.77 3.82
N LYS A 550 4.52 9.11 3.46
CA LYS A 550 5.03 8.85 2.10
C LYS A 550 5.05 7.37 1.75
N ARG A 551 5.38 6.50 2.71
CA ARG A 551 5.35 5.04 2.50
C ARG A 551 3.92 4.54 2.33
N GLU A 552 2.98 4.96 3.18
CA GLU A 552 1.57 4.59 3.07
C GLU A 552 0.98 5.03 1.73
N LYS A 553 1.26 6.26 1.30
CA LYS A 553 0.86 6.76 -0.02
C LYS A 553 1.45 5.92 -1.17
N ARG A 554 2.72 5.54 -1.10
CA ARG A 554 3.34 4.64 -2.10
C ARG A 554 2.67 3.27 -2.14
N GLU A 555 2.33 2.70 -0.98
CA GLU A 555 1.64 1.41 -0.89
C GLU A 555 0.22 1.50 -1.48
N GLN A 556 -0.52 2.58 -1.20
CA GLN A 556 -1.85 2.83 -1.79
C GLN A 556 -1.78 3.06 -3.31
N CYS A 557 -0.80 3.84 -3.80
CA CYS A 557 -0.56 4.03 -5.23
C CYS A 557 -0.23 2.69 -5.91
N GLY A 558 0.65 1.90 -5.30
CA GLY A 558 1.02 0.56 -5.80
C GLY A 558 -0.19 -0.36 -5.88
N ALA A 559 -0.99 -0.42 -4.81
CA ALA A 559 -2.19 -1.26 -4.76
C ALA A 559 -3.22 -0.88 -5.83
N LEU A 560 -3.45 0.41 -6.08
CA LEU A 560 -4.36 0.86 -7.14
C LEU A 560 -3.86 0.45 -8.53
N MET A 561 -2.57 0.65 -8.81
CA MET A 561 -1.96 0.30 -10.09
C MET A 561 -1.99 -1.21 -10.33
N GLU A 562 -1.62 -1.99 -9.32
CA GLU A 562 -1.65 -3.45 -9.37
C GLU A 562 -3.08 -3.96 -9.61
N GLN A 563 -4.07 -3.43 -8.88
CA GLN A 563 -5.47 -3.81 -9.04
C GLN A 563 -6.03 -3.45 -10.42
N THR A 564 -5.60 -2.34 -11.01
CA THR A 564 -6.21 -1.78 -12.23
C THR A 564 -5.52 -2.25 -13.51
N PHE A 565 -4.21 -2.48 -13.48
CA PHE A 565 -3.40 -2.79 -14.67
C PHE A 565 -2.77 -4.19 -14.64
N GLN A 566 -2.58 -4.79 -13.45
CA GLN A 566 -1.82 -6.04 -13.28
C GLN A 566 -2.67 -7.24 -12.84
N SER A 567 -4.00 -7.10 -12.75
CA SER A 567 -4.86 -8.17 -12.27
C SER A 567 -4.83 -9.38 -13.23
N GLU A 568 -4.43 -10.54 -12.72
CA GLU A 568 -4.34 -11.75 -13.51
C GLU A 568 -5.72 -12.35 -13.82
N GLY A 569 -5.94 -12.68 -15.10
CA GLY A 569 -7.15 -13.28 -15.63
C GLY A 569 -6.89 -14.62 -16.31
N ARG A 570 -7.96 -15.39 -16.53
CA ARG A 570 -7.86 -16.66 -17.25
C ARG A 570 -7.70 -16.43 -18.76
N LEU A 571 -6.84 -17.20 -19.42
CA LEU A 571 -6.58 -17.09 -20.87
C LEU A 571 -7.82 -17.37 -21.73
N ASP A 572 -8.76 -18.20 -21.27
CA ASP A 572 -10.03 -18.45 -21.96
C ASP A 572 -11.04 -17.29 -21.84
N GLU A 573 -10.74 -16.26 -21.04
CA GLU A 573 -11.55 -15.05 -20.88
C GLU A 573 -11.02 -13.83 -21.65
N LEU A 574 -9.91 -13.97 -22.39
CA LEU A 574 -9.32 -12.88 -23.17
C LEU A 574 -10.29 -12.36 -24.23
N SER A 575 -10.26 -11.04 -24.47
CA SER A 575 -11.01 -10.44 -25.57
C SER A 575 -10.56 -11.02 -26.93
N PRO A 576 -11.44 -11.07 -27.94
CA PRO A 576 -11.04 -11.48 -29.30
C PRO A 576 -9.83 -10.68 -29.80
N LEU A 577 -9.81 -9.37 -29.48
CA LEU A 577 -8.74 -8.46 -29.83
C LEU A 577 -7.36 -8.91 -29.31
N VAL A 578 -7.23 -9.15 -28.00
CA VAL A 578 -5.94 -9.57 -27.41
C VAL A 578 -5.58 -11.00 -27.81
N ARG A 579 -6.58 -11.88 -27.94
CA ARG A 579 -6.37 -13.26 -28.41
C ARG A 579 -5.80 -13.29 -29.82
N ASP A 580 -6.42 -12.56 -30.74
CA ASP A 580 -6.01 -12.54 -32.15
C ASP A 580 -4.65 -11.87 -32.30
N PHE A 581 -4.39 -10.80 -31.53
CA PHE A 581 -3.08 -10.16 -31.46
C PHE A 581 -1.98 -11.12 -30.97
N ALA A 582 -2.21 -11.84 -29.86
CA ALA A 582 -1.24 -12.80 -29.33
C ALA A 582 -1.01 -13.97 -30.30
N ARG A 583 -2.06 -14.47 -30.96
CA ARG A 583 -1.95 -15.52 -31.99
C ARG A 583 -1.19 -15.07 -33.22
N ALA A 584 -1.39 -13.83 -33.68
CA ALA A 584 -0.64 -13.25 -34.79
C ALA A 584 0.88 -13.18 -34.49
N GLN A 585 1.25 -13.10 -33.22
CA GLN A 585 2.64 -13.13 -32.73
C GLN A 585 3.13 -14.57 -32.41
N GLY A 586 2.36 -15.60 -32.75
CA GLY A 586 2.75 -17.00 -32.56
C GLY A 586 2.51 -17.57 -31.16
N VAL A 587 1.76 -16.87 -30.29
CA VAL A 587 1.38 -17.37 -28.96
C VAL A 587 0.08 -18.18 -29.04
N PRO A 588 0.09 -19.48 -28.68
CA PRO A 588 -1.06 -20.36 -28.84
C PRO A 588 -2.08 -20.18 -27.69
N VAL A 589 -2.78 -19.05 -27.68
CA VAL A 589 -3.81 -18.74 -26.69
C VAL A 589 -5.10 -19.55 -26.97
N PRO A 590 -5.77 -20.13 -25.95
CA PRO A 590 -7.00 -20.92 -26.12
C PRO A 590 -8.21 -20.09 -26.60
N ASP A 591 -9.17 -20.78 -27.23
CA ASP A 591 -10.48 -20.19 -27.59
C ASP A 591 -11.34 -19.90 -26.34
N MET A 592 -12.32 -19.00 -26.51
CA MET A 592 -13.22 -18.62 -25.43
C MET A 592 -14.13 -19.79 -25.03
N SER A 593 -14.14 -20.15 -23.74
CA SER A 593 -15.05 -21.19 -23.23
C SER A 593 -16.50 -20.68 -23.14
N ALA A 594 -17.49 -21.58 -23.17
CA ALA A 594 -18.90 -21.21 -23.03
C ALA A 594 -19.20 -20.50 -21.68
N ALA A 595 -18.46 -20.86 -20.62
CA ALA A 595 -18.53 -20.20 -19.32
C ALA A 595 -17.93 -18.78 -19.38
N ALA A 596 -16.81 -18.59 -20.07
CA ALA A 596 -16.21 -17.28 -20.29
C ALA A 596 -17.09 -16.36 -21.16
N ALA A 597 -17.78 -16.90 -22.17
CA ALA A 597 -18.74 -16.16 -22.99
C ALA A 597 -19.94 -15.65 -22.18
N ALA A 598 -20.51 -16.49 -21.30
CA ALA A 598 -21.57 -16.09 -20.39
C ALA A 598 -21.10 -15.00 -19.40
N LYS A 599 -19.87 -15.13 -18.87
CA LYS A 599 -19.26 -14.14 -17.96
C LYS A 599 -18.95 -12.82 -18.66
N SER A 600 -18.56 -12.86 -19.93
CA SER A 600 -18.36 -11.67 -20.78
C SER A 600 -19.68 -10.93 -21.04
N GLY A 601 -20.76 -11.66 -21.35
CA GLY A 601 -22.11 -11.09 -21.45
C GLY A 601 -22.59 -10.45 -20.14
N GLN A 602 -22.32 -11.10 -19.00
CA GLN A 602 -22.59 -10.52 -17.68
C GLN A 602 -21.76 -9.26 -17.40
N ARG A 603 -20.47 -9.25 -17.78
CA ARG A 603 -19.59 -8.06 -17.64
C ARG A 603 -20.07 -6.89 -18.51
N ALA A 604 -20.50 -7.14 -19.75
CA ALA A 604 -21.04 -6.11 -20.62
C ALA A 604 -22.36 -5.52 -20.06
N ALA A 605 -23.25 -6.38 -19.56
CA ALA A 605 -24.47 -5.94 -18.87
C ALA A 605 -24.17 -5.15 -17.58
N ALA A 606 -23.14 -5.57 -16.82
CA ALA A 606 -22.70 -4.86 -15.63
C ALA A 606 -22.07 -3.49 -15.97
N GLN A 607 -21.30 -3.40 -17.05
CA GLN A 607 -20.74 -2.13 -17.53
C GLN A 607 -21.84 -1.17 -17.95
N LEU A 608 -22.78 -1.62 -18.79
CA LEU A 608 -23.94 -0.82 -19.18
C LEU A 608 -24.77 -0.35 -17.97
N SER A 609 -24.91 -1.21 -16.96
CA SER A 609 -25.56 -0.85 -15.70
C SER A 609 -24.82 0.26 -14.95
N ARG A 610 -23.48 0.18 -14.90
CA ARG A 610 -22.64 1.23 -14.30
C ARG A 610 -22.71 2.55 -15.07
N ASP A 611 -22.63 2.50 -16.39
CA ASP A 611 -22.68 3.69 -17.24
C ASP A 611 -24.03 4.40 -17.13
N ASN A 612 -25.14 3.64 -17.15
CA ASN A 612 -26.48 4.19 -16.96
C ASN A 612 -26.68 4.79 -15.56
N LEU A 613 -26.11 4.17 -14.52
CA LEU A 613 -26.14 4.72 -13.16
C LEU A 613 -25.29 5.98 -13.03
N SER A 614 -24.11 6.01 -13.66
CA SER A 614 -23.25 7.20 -13.71
C SER A 614 -23.97 8.38 -14.37
N MET A 615 -24.59 8.14 -15.53
CA MET A 615 -25.44 9.13 -16.20
C MET A 615 -26.58 9.61 -15.31
N ALA A 616 -27.26 8.69 -14.61
CA ALA A 616 -28.32 9.07 -13.69
C ALA A 616 -27.85 9.96 -12.53
N ASN A 617 -26.70 9.65 -11.94
CA ASN A 617 -26.11 10.47 -10.88
C ASN A 617 -25.66 11.84 -11.42
N ALA A 618 -25.03 11.90 -12.59
CA ALA A 618 -24.59 13.16 -13.19
C ALA A 618 -25.76 14.12 -13.47
N VAL A 619 -26.88 13.61 -14.01
CA VAL A 619 -28.08 14.42 -14.18
C VAL A 619 -28.67 14.80 -12.83
N LEU A 620 -28.76 13.88 -11.87
CA LEU A 620 -29.29 14.16 -10.53
C LEU A 620 -28.50 15.26 -9.79
N ASP A 621 -27.17 15.18 -9.78
CA ASP A 621 -26.30 16.13 -9.06
C ASP A 621 -26.42 17.56 -9.61
N SER A 622 -26.81 17.74 -10.87
CA SER A 622 -27.11 19.08 -11.42
C SER A 622 -28.37 19.72 -10.81
N PHE A 623 -29.36 18.90 -10.41
CA PHE A 623 -30.61 19.37 -9.80
C PHE A 623 -30.52 19.44 -8.27
N VAL A 624 -30.05 18.36 -7.66
CA VAL A 624 -29.94 18.18 -6.21
C VAL A 624 -28.51 17.74 -5.90
N PRO A 625 -27.59 18.69 -5.67
CA PRO A 625 -26.20 18.38 -5.42
C PRO A 625 -25.99 17.44 -4.23
N SER A 626 -25.18 16.40 -4.42
CA SER A 626 -24.72 15.54 -3.33
C SER A 626 -23.54 16.16 -2.57
N THR A 627 -23.74 17.29 -1.86
CA THR A 627 -22.65 17.99 -1.15
C THR A 627 -22.34 17.43 0.25
N GLY A 628 -23.21 16.57 0.78
CA GLY A 628 -23.14 16.15 2.19
C GLY A 628 -23.56 17.24 3.19
N ASP A 629 -24.03 18.39 2.70
CA ASP A 629 -24.57 19.46 3.54
C ASP A 629 -25.98 19.13 4.02
N MET A 630 -26.32 19.62 5.21
CA MET A 630 -27.67 19.47 5.76
C MET A 630 -28.69 20.38 5.07
N ILE A 631 -28.22 21.49 4.49
CA ILE A 631 -29.03 22.44 3.75
C ILE A 631 -28.42 22.62 2.37
N VAL A 632 -29.13 22.15 1.36
CA VAL A 632 -28.78 22.35 -0.05
C VAL A 632 -29.74 23.36 -0.64
N SER A 633 -29.25 24.56 -0.91
CA SER A 633 -30.03 25.62 -1.55
C SER A 633 -30.35 25.29 -3.01
N PRO A 634 -31.47 25.81 -3.58
CA PRO A 634 -31.82 25.56 -4.97
C PRO A 634 -30.73 26.00 -5.96
N THR A 635 -30.26 25.07 -6.79
CA THR A 635 -29.30 25.31 -7.89
C THR A 635 -29.93 26.16 -8.99
N GLN A 636 -29.11 26.65 -9.92
CA GLN A 636 -29.60 27.37 -11.08
C GLN A 636 -30.52 26.48 -11.95
N GLU A 637 -30.14 25.22 -12.16
CA GLU A 637 -30.96 24.23 -12.86
C GLU A 637 -32.29 23.99 -12.14
N PHE A 638 -32.28 23.82 -10.81
CA PHE A 638 -33.51 23.64 -10.04
C PHE A 638 -34.41 24.88 -10.13
N ARG A 639 -33.84 26.09 -10.06
CA ARG A 639 -34.60 27.35 -10.19
C ARG A 639 -35.24 27.48 -11.57
N ALA A 640 -34.53 27.09 -12.63
CA ALA A 640 -35.08 27.05 -13.98
C ALA A 640 -36.23 26.04 -14.10
N PHE A 641 -36.04 24.83 -13.58
CA PHE A 641 -37.09 23.81 -13.49
C PHE A 641 -38.31 24.30 -12.71
N PHE A 642 -38.11 24.92 -11.55
CA PHE A 642 -39.20 25.43 -10.71
C PHE A 642 -40.02 26.49 -11.46
N ALA A 643 -39.35 27.42 -12.14
CA ALA A 643 -40.02 28.45 -12.95
C ALA A 643 -40.86 27.84 -14.08
N GLU A 644 -40.36 26.81 -14.76
CA GLU A 644 -41.10 26.09 -15.81
C GLU A 644 -42.29 25.32 -15.22
N ALA A 645 -42.07 24.56 -14.14
CA ALA A 645 -43.10 23.76 -13.49
C ALA A 645 -44.23 24.61 -12.88
N ALA A 646 -43.90 25.82 -12.39
CA ALA A 646 -44.85 26.77 -11.83
C ALA A 646 -45.82 27.36 -12.87
N LEU A 647 -45.51 27.30 -14.18
CA LEU A 647 -46.44 27.73 -15.23
C LEU A 647 -47.71 26.86 -15.29
N GLY A 648 -47.60 25.59 -14.87
CA GLY A 648 -48.68 24.61 -14.92
C GLY A 648 -49.20 24.12 -13.57
N ASN A 649 -48.63 24.59 -12.45
CA ASN A 649 -48.96 24.13 -11.10
C ASN A 649 -48.95 25.30 -10.10
N ASP A 650 -49.83 25.27 -9.08
CA ASP A 650 -49.79 26.26 -8.00
C ASP A 650 -48.72 25.89 -6.96
N PHE A 651 -47.63 26.66 -6.94
CA PHE A 651 -46.56 26.57 -5.94
C PHE A 651 -46.46 27.84 -5.08
N SER A 652 -47.52 28.66 -5.03
CA SER A 652 -47.54 29.89 -4.23
C SER A 652 -47.28 29.62 -2.75
N GLY A 653 -46.53 30.50 -2.07
CA GLY A 653 -46.19 30.31 -0.66
C GLY A 653 -45.03 29.37 -0.37
N ILE A 654 -44.46 28.69 -1.39
CA ILE A 654 -43.10 28.11 -1.29
C ILE A 654 -42.09 29.24 -1.46
N ASP A 655 -41.25 29.44 -0.45
CA ASP A 655 -40.12 30.37 -0.47
C ASP A 655 -38.86 29.63 -0.92
N LEU A 656 -38.47 29.85 -2.18
CA LEU A 656 -37.29 29.24 -2.79
C LEU A 656 -36.00 29.53 -2.03
N GLU A 657 -35.86 30.70 -1.39
CA GLU A 657 -34.63 31.02 -0.65
C GLU A 657 -34.52 30.26 0.68
N ARG A 658 -35.63 29.65 1.14
CA ARG A 658 -35.69 28.83 2.36
C ARG A 658 -35.89 27.34 2.08
N LEU A 659 -36.04 26.96 0.81
CA LEU A 659 -36.27 25.57 0.42
C LEU A 659 -34.97 24.77 0.56
N ASN A 660 -35.04 23.66 1.30
CA ASN A 660 -33.96 22.69 1.32
C ASN A 660 -34.22 21.61 0.26
N LEU A 661 -33.23 21.32 -0.58
CA LEU A 661 -33.36 20.26 -1.60
C LEU A 661 -33.13 18.86 -1.03
N VAL A 662 -32.50 18.70 0.14
CA VAL A 662 -32.19 17.39 0.74
C VAL A 662 -33.40 16.46 0.84
N PRO A 663 -34.59 16.89 1.32
CA PRO A 663 -35.77 16.03 1.40
C PRO A 663 -36.27 15.50 0.05
N PHE A 664 -35.95 16.18 -1.05
CA PHE A 664 -36.34 15.75 -2.40
C PHE A 664 -35.36 14.72 -2.99
N ASN A 665 -34.16 14.59 -2.40
CA ASN A 665 -33.08 13.78 -2.95
C ASN A 665 -33.44 12.29 -3.04
N VAL A 666 -34.05 11.71 -1.98
CA VAL A 666 -34.37 10.26 -1.97
C VAL A 666 -35.35 9.90 -3.09
N ALA A 667 -36.40 10.70 -3.27
CA ALA A 667 -37.39 10.47 -4.32
C ALA A 667 -36.80 10.70 -5.72
N ALA A 668 -36.04 11.78 -5.91
CA ALA A 668 -35.37 12.08 -7.17
C ALA A 668 -34.30 11.03 -7.54
N THR A 669 -33.50 10.60 -6.57
CA THR A 669 -32.53 9.49 -6.71
C THR A 669 -33.24 8.20 -7.11
N THR A 670 -34.35 7.88 -6.46
CA THR A 670 -35.13 6.67 -6.78
C THR A 670 -35.68 6.72 -8.20
N ALA A 671 -36.21 7.86 -8.63
CA ALA A 671 -36.71 8.07 -9.98
C ALA A 671 -35.59 7.95 -11.03
N ALA A 672 -34.46 8.64 -10.81
CA ALA A 672 -33.29 8.60 -11.68
C ALA A 672 -32.72 7.18 -11.81
N ARG A 673 -32.51 6.48 -10.69
CA ARG A 673 -32.01 5.10 -10.68
C ARG A 673 -32.99 4.11 -11.30
N SER A 674 -34.29 4.31 -11.12
CA SER A 674 -35.32 3.49 -11.75
C SER A 674 -35.26 3.62 -13.28
N ALA A 675 -35.17 4.85 -13.79
CA ALA A 675 -35.05 5.12 -15.22
C ALA A 675 -33.75 4.51 -15.81
N ALA A 676 -32.61 4.67 -15.12
CA ALA A 676 -31.35 4.02 -15.50
C ALA A 676 -31.47 2.49 -15.51
N ARG A 677 -32.05 1.91 -14.47
CA ARG A 677 -32.25 0.46 -14.36
C ARG A 677 -33.15 -0.09 -15.46
N GLN A 678 -34.21 0.62 -15.83
CA GLN A 678 -35.08 0.21 -16.94
C GLN A 678 -34.33 0.19 -18.28
N ALA A 679 -33.47 1.18 -18.54
CA ALA A 679 -32.63 1.19 -19.74
C ALA A 679 -31.60 0.05 -19.72
N SER A 680 -30.98 -0.23 -18.56
CA SER A 680 -30.03 -1.34 -18.40
C SER A 680 -30.69 -2.71 -18.60
N LEU A 681 -31.90 -2.91 -18.07
CA LEU A 681 -32.69 -4.13 -18.30
C LEU A 681 -33.11 -4.28 -19.77
N ALA A 682 -33.31 -3.18 -20.47
CA ALA A 682 -33.59 -3.16 -21.91
C ALA A 682 -32.32 -3.31 -22.77
N GLY A 683 -31.13 -3.44 -22.17
CA GLY A 683 -29.86 -3.64 -22.87
C GLY A 683 -29.43 -2.43 -23.70
N ARG A 684 -29.89 -1.22 -23.36
CA ARG A 684 -29.56 0.03 -24.08
C ARG A 684 -29.00 1.12 -23.15
N PRO A 685 -28.22 2.08 -23.68
CA PRO A 685 -27.82 3.26 -22.93
C PRO A 685 -29.04 4.15 -22.62
N VAL A 686 -29.07 4.74 -21.43
CA VAL A 686 -30.09 5.70 -21.00
C VAL A 686 -29.77 7.09 -21.55
N GLN A 687 -30.78 7.80 -22.06
CA GLN A 687 -30.61 9.18 -22.53
C GLN A 687 -30.77 10.17 -21.36
N PRO A 688 -29.98 11.27 -21.31
CA PRO A 688 -30.08 12.26 -20.24
C PRO A 688 -31.50 12.83 -20.08
N GLY A 689 -32.21 13.04 -21.20
CA GLY A 689 -33.60 13.54 -21.20
C GLY A 689 -34.61 12.57 -20.58
N GLU A 690 -34.35 11.25 -20.61
CA GLU A 690 -35.21 10.26 -19.94
C GLU A 690 -35.05 10.33 -18.42
N ILE A 691 -33.80 10.46 -17.94
CA ILE A 691 -33.50 10.66 -16.52
C ILE A 691 -34.10 11.98 -16.04
N ARG A 692 -33.88 13.08 -16.77
CA ARG A 692 -34.41 14.41 -16.44
C ARG A 692 -35.92 14.39 -16.28
N ARG A 693 -36.65 13.80 -17.22
CA ARG A 693 -38.11 13.69 -17.13
C ARG A 693 -38.58 12.91 -15.89
N ALA A 694 -37.87 11.85 -15.51
CA ALA A 694 -38.20 11.07 -14.32
C ALA A 694 -37.96 11.88 -13.03
N ILE A 695 -36.87 12.64 -12.98
CA ILE A 695 -36.58 13.57 -11.88
C ILE A 695 -37.65 14.67 -11.82
N ASP A 696 -37.93 15.35 -12.92
CA ASP A 696 -38.92 16.44 -13.01
C ASP A 696 -40.29 16.01 -12.47
N GLN A 697 -40.78 14.84 -12.89
CA GLN A 697 -42.05 14.29 -12.41
C GLN A 697 -42.04 14.06 -10.89
N SER A 698 -40.95 13.51 -10.35
CA SER A 698 -40.80 13.29 -8.90
C SER A 698 -40.73 14.60 -8.12
N LEU A 699 -40.00 15.59 -8.63
CA LEU A 699 -39.85 16.90 -7.98
C LEU A 699 -41.17 17.69 -7.99
N VAL A 700 -41.90 17.69 -9.11
CA VAL A 700 -43.24 18.33 -9.20
C VAL A 700 -44.19 17.74 -8.17
N GLN A 701 -44.20 16.41 -8.00
CA GLN A 701 -45.05 15.77 -7.01
C GLN A 701 -44.67 16.18 -5.58
N GLY A 702 -43.38 16.18 -5.24
CA GLY A 702 -42.90 16.63 -3.93
C GLY A 702 -43.23 18.09 -3.62
N LEU A 703 -43.15 18.98 -4.63
CA LEU A 703 -43.51 20.40 -4.48
C LEU A 703 -45.01 20.59 -4.24
N LYS A 704 -45.88 19.81 -4.89
CA LYS A 704 -47.33 19.82 -4.64
C LYS A 704 -47.67 19.38 -3.22
N GLU A 705 -46.98 18.35 -2.72
CA GLU A 705 -47.12 17.88 -1.35
C GLU A 705 -46.68 18.96 -0.36
N LEU A 706 -45.51 19.57 -0.58
CA LEU A 706 -45.02 20.67 0.26
C LEU A 706 -45.99 21.86 0.28
N LYS A 707 -46.49 22.30 -0.88
CA LYS A 707 -47.52 23.36 -0.98
C LYS A 707 -48.75 23.03 -0.14
N THR A 708 -49.27 21.81 -0.29
CA THR A 708 -50.44 21.34 0.46
C THR A 708 -50.18 21.37 1.97
N THR A 709 -49.00 20.95 2.40
CA THR A 709 -48.57 21.00 3.79
C THR A 709 -48.49 22.44 4.31
N LEU A 710 -47.92 23.37 3.54
CA LEU A 710 -47.81 24.79 3.93
C LEU A 710 -49.18 25.46 4.08
N ASP A 711 -50.13 25.15 3.19
CA ASP A 711 -51.52 25.62 3.31
C ASP A 711 -52.20 25.06 4.56
N ALA A 712 -51.97 23.78 4.87
CA ALA A 712 -52.52 23.16 6.07
C ALA A 712 -51.95 23.77 7.36
N VAL A 713 -50.65 24.10 7.39
CA VAL A 713 -50.01 24.81 8.52
C VAL A 713 -50.62 26.20 8.72
N ASN A 714 -50.93 26.93 7.65
CA ASN A 714 -51.64 28.22 7.75
C ASN A 714 -53.02 28.07 8.40
N ALA A 715 -53.71 26.98 8.11
CA ALA A 715 -55.02 26.66 8.64
C ALA A 715 -55.01 26.11 10.08
N PHE A 716 -53.85 25.94 10.72
CA PHE A 716 -53.80 25.50 12.10
C PHE A 716 -54.58 26.42 13.05
N PRO A 717 -55.17 25.89 14.14
CA PRO A 717 -55.97 26.69 15.06
C PRO A 717 -55.19 27.87 15.66
N GLU A 718 -55.85 29.02 15.81
CA GLU A 718 -55.30 30.16 16.55
C GLU A 718 -55.03 29.80 18.00
N LYS A 719 -53.98 30.40 18.57
CA LYS A 719 -53.56 30.13 19.95
C LYS A 719 -54.64 30.57 20.93
N THR A 720 -55.14 29.62 21.71
CA THR A 720 -56.08 29.84 22.82
C THR A 720 -55.51 29.27 24.10
N VAL A 721 -55.78 29.91 25.24
CA VAL A 721 -55.37 29.42 26.56
C VAL A 721 -56.55 28.67 27.16
N GLN A 722 -56.45 27.35 27.25
CA GLN A 722 -57.44 26.50 27.93
C GLN A 722 -56.84 25.96 29.23
N GLY A 723 -57.20 26.58 30.37
CA GLY A 723 -56.62 26.26 31.67
C GLY A 723 -55.11 26.55 31.71
N LYS A 724 -54.29 25.53 32.04
CA LYS A 724 -52.81 25.64 32.07
C LYS A 724 -52.12 25.26 30.74
N LYS A 725 -52.86 24.87 29.70
CA LYS A 725 -52.30 24.47 28.39
C LYS A 725 -52.71 25.46 27.30
N ALA A 726 -51.73 26.03 26.61
CA ALA A 726 -51.98 26.80 25.39
C ALA A 726 -52.13 25.83 24.21
N VAL A 727 -53.26 25.90 23.51
CA VAL A 727 -53.58 25.06 22.34
C VAL A 727 -53.61 25.95 21.10
N GLY A 728 -53.05 25.49 19.99
CA GLY A 728 -52.93 26.29 18.75
C GLY A 728 -51.66 27.15 18.67
N PHE A 729 -51.60 27.98 17.63
CA PHE A 729 -50.39 28.73 17.23
C PHE A 729 -50.74 30.18 16.90
N THR A 730 -49.85 31.10 17.29
CA THR A 730 -49.89 32.51 16.87
C THR A 730 -49.50 32.65 15.40
N ALA A 731 -49.81 33.81 14.81
CA ALA A 731 -49.37 34.13 13.45
C ALA A 731 -47.84 34.02 13.28
N GLU A 732 -47.07 34.48 14.27
CA GLU A 732 -45.60 34.41 14.29
C GLU A 732 -45.10 32.95 14.35
N GLU A 733 -45.68 32.13 15.23
CA GLU A 733 -45.35 30.70 15.32
C GLU A 733 -45.70 29.94 14.02
N LYS A 734 -46.81 30.29 13.36
CA LYS A 734 -47.17 29.72 12.05
C LYS A 734 -46.14 30.07 10.96
N VAL A 735 -45.61 31.30 10.96
CA VAL A 735 -44.53 31.70 10.04
C VAL A 735 -43.28 30.86 10.29
N VAL A 736 -42.87 30.68 11.55
CA VAL A 736 -41.74 29.82 11.92
C VAL A 736 -41.98 28.37 11.45
N LEU A 737 -43.16 27.82 11.69
CA LEU A 737 -43.52 26.47 11.26
C LEU A 737 -43.39 26.29 9.76
N ARG A 738 -43.90 27.23 8.96
CA ARG A 738 -43.75 27.18 7.49
C ARG A 738 -42.29 27.20 7.07
N ASN A 739 -41.47 28.06 7.68
CA ASN A 739 -40.04 28.11 7.38
C ASN A 739 -39.35 26.77 7.66
N VAL A 740 -39.66 26.16 8.80
CA VAL A 740 -39.08 24.88 9.20
C VAL A 740 -39.57 23.72 8.31
N VAL A 741 -40.85 23.69 7.94
CA VAL A 741 -41.43 22.65 7.08
C VAL A 741 -40.76 22.57 5.71
N GLN A 742 -40.30 23.70 5.16
CA GLN A 742 -39.57 23.73 3.89
C GLN A 742 -38.16 23.12 3.97
N ARG A 743 -37.64 22.92 5.19
CA ARG A 743 -36.29 22.39 5.42
C ARG A 743 -36.25 20.88 5.57
N PHE A 744 -37.38 20.27 5.93
CA PHE A 744 -37.50 18.86 6.32
C PHE A 744 -38.47 18.10 5.42
N GLY A 745 -38.46 16.76 5.46
CA GLY A 745 -39.28 15.85 4.66
C GLY A 745 -40.61 15.43 5.29
N VAL A 746 -40.96 15.92 6.49
CA VAL A 746 -42.26 15.64 7.11
C VAL A 746 -43.37 16.38 6.34
N ARG A 747 -44.35 15.65 5.79
CA ARG A 747 -45.44 16.22 4.97
C ARG A 747 -46.83 16.12 5.62
N ASP A 748 -47.01 15.24 6.60
CA ASP A 748 -48.29 15.07 7.31
C ASP A 748 -48.56 16.27 8.25
N PRO A 749 -49.59 17.08 7.99
CA PRO A 749 -49.88 18.27 8.80
C PRO A 749 -50.19 17.95 10.27
N GLU A 750 -50.83 16.82 10.56
CA GLU A 750 -51.17 16.44 11.93
C GLU A 750 -49.92 16.03 12.71
N ILE A 751 -48.97 15.36 12.07
CA ILE A 751 -47.67 15.06 12.68
C ILE A 751 -46.86 16.33 12.90
N ILE A 752 -46.83 17.24 11.93
CA ILE A 752 -46.16 18.55 12.08
C ILE A 752 -46.72 19.32 13.28
N ARG A 753 -48.05 19.37 13.41
CA ARG A 753 -48.74 19.98 14.56
C ARG A 753 -48.28 19.37 15.88
N ARG A 754 -48.23 18.04 15.96
CA ARG A 754 -47.80 17.31 17.16
C ARG A 754 -46.31 17.50 17.48
N ILE A 755 -45.43 17.55 16.47
CA ILE A 755 -44.00 17.88 16.65
C ILE A 755 -43.87 19.28 17.24
N ALA A 756 -44.61 20.26 16.69
CA ALA A 756 -44.57 21.64 17.15
C ALA A 756 -45.09 21.79 18.60
N GLU A 757 -46.11 21.04 18.98
CA GLU A 757 -46.59 20.99 20.37
C GLU A 757 -45.56 20.36 21.31
N ALA A 758 -44.92 19.26 20.91
CA ALA A 758 -43.89 18.61 21.70
C ALA A 758 -42.63 19.49 21.85
N ALA A 759 -42.24 20.20 20.78
CA ALA A 759 -41.13 21.15 20.79
C ALA A 759 -41.37 22.35 21.71
N ARG A 760 -42.64 22.67 22.00
CA ARG A 760 -43.05 23.73 22.95
C ARG A 760 -43.32 23.21 24.35
N ASP A 761 -43.17 21.91 24.61
CA ASP A 761 -43.37 21.35 25.94
C ASP A 761 -42.38 21.96 26.94
N GLY A 762 -42.88 22.32 28.12
CA GLY A 762 -42.10 23.02 29.12
C GLY A 762 -40.85 22.24 29.57
N ASN A 763 -40.92 20.90 29.62
CA ASN A 763 -39.79 20.07 30.01
C ASN A 763 -38.73 20.03 28.89
N PHE A 764 -39.15 19.90 27.64
CA PHE A 764 -38.25 19.90 26.49
C PHE A 764 -37.51 21.23 26.34
N VAL A 765 -38.24 22.34 26.37
CA VAL A 765 -37.65 23.70 26.29
C VAL A 765 -36.72 23.96 27.47
N THR A 766 -37.11 23.54 28.68
CA THR A 766 -36.26 23.67 29.87
C THR A 766 -34.97 22.86 29.73
N ALA A 767 -35.03 21.65 29.17
CA ALA A 767 -33.84 20.82 28.95
C ALA A 767 -32.90 21.44 27.90
N LEU A 768 -33.43 22.02 26.82
CA LEU A 768 -32.64 22.75 25.83
C LEU A 768 -31.96 24.00 26.43
N ARG A 769 -32.71 24.83 27.16
CA ARG A 769 -32.17 26.02 27.84
C ARG A 769 -31.13 25.69 28.91
N GLN A 770 -31.14 24.48 29.48
CA GLN A 770 -30.08 24.08 30.42
C GLN A 770 -28.71 23.91 29.76
N MET A 771 -28.65 23.74 28.43
CA MET A 771 -27.40 23.66 27.67
C MET A 771 -26.96 25.01 27.08
N THR A 772 -27.76 26.07 27.23
CA THR A 772 -27.46 27.41 26.70
C THR A 772 -26.73 28.31 27.72
N TYR A 773 -26.48 27.83 28.94
CA TYR A 773 -25.72 28.58 29.94
C TYR A 773 -24.23 28.64 29.56
N PRO A 774 -23.56 29.79 29.80
CA PRO A 774 -22.11 29.88 29.59
C PRO A 774 -21.38 28.93 30.54
N ASP A 775 -20.31 28.29 30.04
CA ASP A 775 -19.46 27.34 30.77
C ASP A 775 -20.23 26.16 31.44
N PRO A 776 -20.99 25.35 30.66
CA PRO A 776 -21.75 24.24 31.21
C PRO A 776 -20.83 23.11 31.68
N THR A 777 -21.18 22.47 32.80
CA THR A 777 -20.40 21.33 33.30
C THR A 777 -20.67 20.05 32.51
N ALA A 778 -19.77 19.05 32.60
CA ALA A 778 -19.95 17.78 31.92
C ALA A 778 -21.23 17.06 32.34
N ALA A 779 -21.54 17.06 33.65
CA ALA A 779 -22.79 16.52 34.19
C ALA A 779 -24.03 17.23 33.62
N GLN A 780 -23.95 18.54 33.39
CA GLN A 780 -25.06 19.31 32.82
C GLN A 780 -25.32 18.95 31.36
N ILE A 781 -24.27 18.94 30.54
CA ILE A 781 -24.38 18.52 29.13
C ILE A 781 -25.01 17.12 29.07
N ALA A 782 -24.50 16.17 29.87
CA ALA A 782 -25.00 14.81 29.92
C ALA A 782 -26.47 14.71 30.39
N ALA A 783 -26.80 15.38 31.50
CA ALA A 783 -28.16 15.34 32.07
C ALA A 783 -29.20 16.00 31.13
N SER A 784 -28.84 17.13 30.52
CA SER A 784 -29.72 17.84 29.59
C SER A 784 -29.87 17.10 28.27
N ALA A 785 -28.78 16.53 27.71
CA ALA A 785 -28.87 15.66 26.55
C ALA A 785 -29.80 14.48 26.81
N ARG A 786 -29.64 13.78 27.95
CA ARG A 786 -30.55 12.70 28.35
C ARG A 786 -32.00 13.17 28.50
N ALA A 787 -32.24 14.35 29.08
CA ALA A 787 -33.59 14.88 29.24
C ALA A 787 -34.26 15.18 27.89
N VAL A 788 -33.52 15.79 26.95
CA VAL A 788 -33.97 16.00 25.56
C VAL A 788 -34.24 14.66 24.88
N THR A 789 -33.34 13.68 25.04
CA THR A 789 -33.53 12.32 24.52
C THR A 789 -34.77 11.65 25.07
N SER A 790 -35.02 11.74 26.39
CA SER A 790 -36.22 11.15 27.00
C SER A 790 -37.48 11.76 26.41
N ALA A 791 -37.56 13.10 26.34
CA ALA A 791 -38.71 13.80 25.77
C ALA A 791 -38.94 13.44 24.30
N TYR A 792 -37.87 13.34 23.50
CA TYR A 792 -37.95 12.90 22.11
C TYR A 792 -38.41 11.45 21.99
N MET A 793 -37.89 10.52 22.80
CA MET A 793 -38.26 9.11 22.74
C MET A 793 -39.71 8.90 23.18
N ASP A 794 -40.17 9.60 24.21
CA ASP A 794 -41.57 9.61 24.62
C ASP A 794 -42.48 10.07 23.48
N PHE A 795 -42.10 11.16 22.78
CA PHE A 795 -42.82 11.62 21.61
C PHE A 795 -42.77 10.61 20.45
N ARG A 796 -41.59 10.09 20.11
CA ARG A 796 -41.36 9.15 19.01
C ARG A 796 -42.22 7.89 19.15
N ASN A 797 -42.39 7.40 20.37
CA ASN A 797 -43.23 6.23 20.68
C ASN A 797 -44.72 6.46 20.39
N THR A 798 -45.16 7.72 20.22
CA THR A 798 -46.54 8.06 19.85
C THR A 798 -46.77 8.14 18.34
N LEU A 799 -45.72 7.99 17.52
CA LEU A 799 -45.84 8.04 16.05
C LEU A 799 -46.33 6.69 15.49
N PRO A 800 -47.03 6.70 14.33
CA PRO A 800 -47.44 5.46 13.65
C PRO A 800 -46.24 4.56 13.31
N GLN A 801 -46.43 3.23 13.39
CA GLN A 801 -45.45 2.28 12.89
C GLN A 801 -45.23 2.50 11.38
N HIS A 802 -43.97 2.60 10.95
CA HIS A 802 -43.56 2.87 9.56
C HIS A 802 -43.89 4.27 9.00
N PHE A 803 -43.94 5.29 9.87
CA PHE A 803 -44.02 6.69 9.42
C PHE A 803 -42.86 7.05 8.48
N VAL A 804 -43.19 7.59 7.29
CA VAL A 804 -42.23 8.07 6.28
C VAL A 804 -41.74 9.47 6.67
N GLY A 805 -40.42 9.67 6.74
CA GLY A 805 -39.82 10.92 7.23
C GLY A 805 -39.56 10.93 8.74
N VAL A 806 -39.47 9.75 9.38
CA VAL A 806 -39.18 9.65 10.82
C VAL A 806 -37.79 10.20 11.18
N GLU A 807 -36.85 10.11 10.25
CA GLU A 807 -35.50 10.67 10.33
C GLU A 807 -35.50 12.19 10.52
N ASP A 808 -36.50 12.88 9.98
CA ASP A 808 -36.63 14.34 10.07
C ASP A 808 -37.37 14.82 11.33
N VAL A 809 -37.93 13.90 12.13
CA VAL A 809 -38.72 14.27 13.31
C VAL A 809 -37.86 14.91 14.39
N LEU A 810 -36.75 14.28 14.75
CA LEU A 810 -35.81 14.82 15.75
C LEU A 810 -35.26 16.20 15.34
N PRO A 811 -34.66 16.37 14.14
CA PRO A 811 -34.13 17.67 13.76
C PRO A 811 -35.20 18.74 13.66
N MET A 812 -36.40 18.40 13.18
CA MET A 812 -37.54 19.32 13.15
C MET A 812 -37.97 19.74 14.57
N MET A 813 -38.05 18.79 15.50
CA MET A 813 -38.40 19.07 16.89
C MET A 813 -37.37 19.99 17.57
N LEU A 814 -36.08 19.76 17.34
CA LEU A 814 -35.00 20.59 17.90
C LEU A 814 -35.00 22.00 17.29
N ALA A 815 -35.16 22.11 15.96
CA ALA A 815 -35.25 23.39 15.26
C ALA A 815 -36.45 24.21 15.76
N LEU A 816 -37.63 23.60 15.87
CA LEU A 816 -38.82 24.25 16.41
C LEU A 816 -38.65 24.62 17.88
N GLY A 817 -37.99 23.78 18.68
CA GLY A 817 -37.70 24.07 20.08
C GLY A 817 -36.83 25.30 20.26
N MET A 818 -35.82 25.48 19.39
CA MET A 818 -34.96 26.66 19.43
C MET A 818 -35.66 27.93 18.94
N GLU A 819 -36.51 27.84 17.92
CA GLU A 819 -37.19 29.02 17.37
C GLU A 819 -38.45 29.43 18.17
N THR A 820 -39.21 28.47 18.70
CA THR A 820 -40.47 28.73 19.41
C THR A 820 -40.35 28.63 20.92
N GLY A 821 -39.27 28.05 21.45
CA GLY A 821 -39.00 27.92 22.88
C GLY A 821 -38.42 29.19 23.53
N GLY A 822 -38.39 30.31 22.82
CA GLY A 822 -37.88 31.59 23.33
C GLY A 822 -36.39 31.56 23.69
N ILE A 823 -35.60 30.79 22.96
CA ILE A 823 -34.13 30.78 23.06
C ILE A 823 -33.60 31.95 22.23
N THR A 824 -32.89 32.87 22.88
CA THR A 824 -32.32 34.07 22.25
C THR A 824 -31.17 33.75 21.31
N ALA A 825 -30.81 34.69 20.42
CA ALA A 825 -29.66 34.50 19.51
C ALA A 825 -28.36 34.21 20.28
N GLN A 826 -28.10 34.93 21.37
CA GLN A 826 -26.93 34.72 22.22
C GLN A 826 -26.94 33.34 22.91
N GLU A 827 -28.10 32.86 23.36
CA GLU A 827 -28.23 31.51 23.92
C GLU A 827 -27.99 30.41 22.87
N LYS A 828 -28.39 30.64 21.61
CA LYS A 828 -28.09 29.73 20.49
C LYS A 828 -26.58 29.69 20.23
N GLU A 829 -25.88 30.83 20.31
CA GLU A 829 -24.41 30.89 20.22
C GLU A 829 -23.73 30.13 21.37
N TYR A 830 -24.21 30.29 22.61
CA TYR A 830 -23.68 29.53 23.75
C TYR A 830 -23.93 28.03 23.61
N LEU A 831 -25.11 27.62 23.15
CA LEU A 831 -25.41 26.22 22.87
C LEU A 831 -24.49 25.64 21.79
N ALA A 832 -24.32 26.36 20.68
CA ALA A 832 -23.43 25.97 19.60
C ALA A 832 -21.99 25.85 20.11
N GLY A 833 -21.49 26.86 20.84
CA GLY A 833 -20.14 26.85 21.43
C GLY A 833 -19.94 25.72 22.45
N ALA A 834 -20.94 25.45 23.29
CA ALA A 834 -20.89 24.36 24.26
C ALA A 834 -20.78 23.00 23.57
N LEU A 835 -21.59 22.73 22.55
CA LEU A 835 -21.58 21.47 21.81
C LEU A 835 -20.36 21.34 20.87
N ASP A 836 -19.83 22.48 20.41
CA ASP A 836 -18.58 22.56 19.63
C ASP A 836 -17.31 22.53 20.51
N SER A 837 -17.45 22.39 21.83
CA SER A 837 -16.33 22.29 22.76
C SER A 837 -15.71 20.88 22.82
N GLU A 838 -14.45 20.82 23.27
CA GLU A 838 -13.76 19.57 23.61
C GLU A 838 -14.45 18.85 24.80
N LEU A 839 -15.05 19.60 25.73
CA LEU A 839 -15.78 19.05 26.86
C LEU A 839 -16.98 18.23 26.40
N ALA A 840 -17.80 18.78 25.49
CA ALA A 840 -18.94 18.06 24.91
C ALA A 840 -18.49 16.84 24.10
N ARG A 841 -17.38 16.95 23.36
CA ARG A 841 -16.78 15.81 22.64
C ARG A 841 -16.44 14.68 23.60
N ARG A 842 -15.80 14.98 24.74
CA ARG A 842 -15.47 14.00 25.78
C ARG A 842 -16.69 13.44 26.49
N VAL A 843 -17.76 14.22 26.68
CA VAL A 843 -19.05 13.72 27.18
C VAL A 843 -19.64 12.68 26.23
N GLY A 844 -19.67 12.98 24.92
CA GLY A 844 -20.07 12.01 23.89
C GLY A 844 -19.22 10.74 23.91
N ALA A 845 -17.90 10.90 23.89
CA ALA A 845 -16.94 9.80 23.97
C ALA A 845 -17.14 8.92 25.22
N SER A 846 -17.62 9.50 26.32
CA SER A 846 -17.93 8.77 27.55
C SER A 846 -19.18 7.90 27.42
N TYR A 847 -20.20 8.35 26.69
CA TYR A 847 -21.37 7.51 26.35
C TYR A 847 -21.00 6.40 25.35
N ALA A 848 -20.15 6.70 24.37
CA ALA A 848 -19.60 5.72 23.43
C ALA A 848 -18.72 4.66 24.13
N TYR A 849 -17.92 5.07 25.13
CA TYR A 849 -17.19 4.14 25.99
C TYR A 849 -18.14 3.29 26.83
N ALA A 850 -19.18 3.89 27.42
CA ALA A 850 -20.11 3.18 28.31
C ALA A 850 -20.90 2.09 27.57
N MET A 851 -21.27 2.29 26.30
CA MET A 851 -22.06 1.31 25.53
C MET A 851 -21.29 0.02 25.20
N ILE A 852 -19.96 0.07 25.10
CA ILE A 852 -19.11 -1.09 24.78
C ILE A 852 -18.68 -1.88 26.02
N GLN A 853 -19.03 -1.44 27.23
CA GLN A 853 -18.65 -2.13 28.45
C GLN A 853 -19.42 -3.45 28.65
N SER A 854 -18.75 -4.41 29.28
CA SER A 854 -19.35 -5.66 29.73
C SER A 854 -20.38 -5.40 30.83
N GLY A 855 -21.55 -6.05 30.75
CA GLY A 855 -22.61 -5.93 31.77
C GLY A 855 -23.63 -4.80 31.53
N VAL A 856 -23.57 -4.11 30.39
CA VAL A 856 -24.57 -3.12 29.96
C VAL A 856 -25.77 -3.83 29.32
N SER A 857 -26.99 -3.47 29.71
CA SER A 857 -28.23 -4.01 29.11
C SER A 857 -28.49 -3.45 27.71
N GLU A 858 -29.26 -4.18 26.88
CA GLU A 858 -29.66 -3.68 25.55
C GLU A 858 -30.38 -2.33 25.62
N ARG A 859 -31.24 -2.16 26.64
CA ARG A 859 -31.90 -0.88 26.93
C ARG A 859 -30.88 0.24 27.19
N GLY A 860 -29.87 -0.02 28.01
CA GLY A 860 -28.82 0.96 28.30
C GLY A 860 -27.99 1.33 27.06
N ARG A 861 -27.67 0.34 26.21
CA ARG A 861 -26.99 0.59 24.92
C ARG A 861 -27.85 1.44 23.98
N GLY A 862 -29.13 1.11 23.86
CA GLY A 862 -30.08 1.87 23.04
C GLY A 862 -30.28 3.31 23.52
N GLU A 863 -30.28 3.53 24.83
CA GLU A 863 -30.35 4.87 25.42
C GLU A 863 -29.08 5.68 25.15
N CYS A 864 -27.87 5.10 25.31
CA CYS A 864 -26.62 5.77 24.93
C CYS A 864 -26.60 6.17 23.45
N LEU A 865 -27.00 5.25 22.55
CA LEU A 865 -27.10 5.55 21.11
C LEU A 865 -28.07 6.70 20.82
N SER A 866 -29.20 6.73 21.52
CA SER A 866 -30.19 7.80 21.38
C SER A 866 -29.68 9.14 21.91
N ILE A 867 -28.91 9.14 23.00
CA ILE A 867 -28.25 10.34 23.54
C ILE A 867 -27.23 10.87 22.54
N LEU A 868 -26.36 10.01 21.99
CA LEU A 868 -25.37 10.40 20.99
C LEU A 868 -26.03 10.98 19.73
N SER A 869 -27.09 10.35 19.24
CA SER A 869 -27.86 10.86 18.09
C SER A 869 -28.48 12.23 18.36
N VAL A 870 -29.04 12.45 19.55
CA VAL A 870 -29.58 13.75 19.97
C VAL A 870 -28.49 14.80 20.12
N MET A 871 -27.33 14.46 20.70
CA MET A 871 -26.20 15.38 20.80
C MET A 871 -25.69 15.80 19.42
N SER A 872 -25.48 14.84 18.51
CA SER A 872 -25.07 15.13 17.13
C SER A 872 -26.09 16.02 16.44
N GLN A 873 -27.38 15.68 16.51
CA GLN A 873 -28.40 16.47 15.82
C GLN A 873 -28.58 17.86 16.42
N LEU A 874 -28.53 17.98 17.75
CA LEU A 874 -28.62 19.27 18.43
C LEU A 874 -27.42 20.16 18.09
N HIS A 875 -26.22 19.60 18.00
CA HIS A 875 -25.03 20.33 17.56
C HIS A 875 -25.20 20.87 16.14
N MET A 876 -25.64 20.01 15.20
CA MET A 876 -25.92 20.43 13.82
C MET A 876 -26.96 21.54 13.75
N GLU A 877 -28.06 21.39 14.47
CA GLU A 877 -29.15 22.37 14.49
C GLU A 877 -28.71 23.71 15.11
N ALA A 878 -27.93 23.68 16.20
CA ALA A 878 -27.38 24.88 16.82
C ALA A 878 -26.38 25.60 15.89
N LEU A 879 -25.56 24.86 15.14
CA LEU A 879 -24.66 25.43 14.13
C LEU A 879 -25.44 26.05 12.96
N ILE A 880 -26.48 25.40 12.46
CA ILE A 880 -27.34 25.95 11.41
C ILE A 880 -27.98 27.27 11.90
N ALA A 881 -28.50 27.28 13.12
CA ALA A 881 -29.17 28.45 13.69
C ALA A 881 -28.22 29.65 13.91
N THR A 882 -26.91 29.42 14.00
CA THR A 882 -25.91 30.47 14.28
C THR A 882 -25.05 30.83 13.06
N ARG A 883 -24.75 29.86 12.18
CA ARG A 883 -23.81 29.99 11.05
C ARG A 883 -24.46 29.77 9.68
N GLY A 884 -25.75 29.42 9.60
CA GLY A 884 -26.53 29.30 8.36
C GLY A 884 -26.43 27.95 7.65
N ASN A 885 -25.22 27.44 7.38
CA ASN A 885 -25.02 26.08 6.86
C ASN A 885 -23.96 25.33 7.69
N ALA A 886 -24.16 24.03 7.88
CA ALA A 886 -23.27 23.18 8.65
C ALA A 886 -23.02 21.88 7.88
N THR A 887 -21.75 21.55 7.67
CA THR A 887 -21.33 20.27 7.09
C THR A 887 -21.65 19.16 8.08
N TYR A 888 -22.34 18.11 7.62
CA TYR A 888 -22.73 17.00 8.47
C TYR A 888 -21.51 16.23 8.98
N ALA A 889 -21.28 16.27 10.30
CA ALA A 889 -20.17 15.58 10.97
C ALA A 889 -20.71 14.50 11.94
N PRO A 890 -21.19 13.35 11.44
CA PRO A 890 -21.89 12.34 12.24
C PRO A 890 -21.01 11.73 13.34
N VAL A 891 -19.68 11.80 13.19
CA VAL A 891 -18.71 11.05 13.99
C VAL A 891 -18.22 11.83 15.23
N ARG A 892 -18.57 13.11 15.37
CA ARG A 892 -17.98 14.00 16.40
C ARG A 892 -18.06 13.42 17.82
N PHE A 893 -19.19 12.82 18.18
CA PHE A 893 -19.43 12.31 19.53
C PHE A 893 -19.30 10.78 19.65
N SER A 894 -19.03 10.07 18.56
CA SER A 894 -19.09 8.61 18.52
C SER A 894 -17.77 7.90 18.82
N ASP A 895 -16.65 8.62 18.86
CA ASP A 895 -15.35 8.03 19.18
C ASP A 895 -15.27 7.69 20.67
N PRO A 896 -15.18 6.40 21.05
CA PRO A 896 -15.14 6.00 22.46
C PRO A 896 -13.81 6.41 23.10
N LEU A 897 -13.84 6.74 24.39
CA LEU A 897 -12.63 6.90 25.19
C LEU A 897 -11.80 5.63 25.21
N GLY A 898 -10.47 5.76 25.33
CA GLY A 898 -9.59 4.61 25.54
C GLY A 898 -9.72 4.03 26.94
N HIS A 899 -10.06 4.88 27.92
CA HIS A 899 -10.19 4.50 29.33
C HIS A 899 -11.12 5.45 30.11
N ILE A 900 -11.81 4.95 31.14
CA ILE A 900 -12.77 5.75 31.93
C ILE A 900 -12.10 6.92 32.68
N SER A 901 -10.79 6.83 32.97
CA SER A 901 -10.03 7.94 33.60
C SER A 901 -9.90 9.17 32.71
N GLU A 902 -10.16 9.04 31.40
CA GLU A 902 -10.14 10.16 30.44
C GLU A 902 -11.49 10.92 30.42
N ALA A 903 -12.52 10.36 31.04
CA ALA A 903 -13.82 10.97 31.14
C ALA A 903 -13.74 12.26 31.99
N PRO A 904 -14.51 13.31 31.64
CA PRO A 904 -14.60 14.52 32.45
C PRO A 904 -14.87 14.20 33.92
N SER A 905 -13.91 14.58 34.76
CA SER A 905 -13.80 14.24 36.18
C SER A 905 -14.25 15.39 37.09
N GLY A 906 -14.35 15.10 38.39
CA GLY A 906 -14.79 16.01 39.44
C GLY A 906 -16.24 15.78 39.86
N MET A 907 -16.71 16.62 40.78
CA MET A 907 -18.07 16.53 41.34
C MET A 907 -19.16 16.72 40.28
N ASP A 908 -18.89 17.56 39.28
CA ASP A 908 -19.74 17.81 38.12
C ASP A 908 -19.27 17.05 36.85
N GLY A 909 -18.56 15.94 37.05
CA GLY A 909 -18.09 15.05 35.98
C GLY A 909 -19.20 14.18 35.38
N VAL A 910 -18.90 13.48 34.29
CA VAL A 910 -19.90 12.73 33.51
C VAL A 910 -20.21 11.32 34.05
N VAL A 911 -19.25 10.70 34.77
CA VAL A 911 -19.31 9.27 35.14
C VAL A 911 -20.55 8.93 35.98
N GLY A 912 -20.98 9.85 36.84
CA GLY A 912 -22.22 9.71 37.62
C GLY A 912 -23.47 9.65 36.74
N GLU A 913 -23.54 10.46 35.68
CA GLU A 913 -24.65 10.43 34.72
C GLU A 913 -24.62 9.17 33.86
N LEU A 914 -23.44 8.70 33.44
CA LEU A 914 -23.29 7.44 32.72
C LEU A 914 -23.89 6.27 33.51
N ARG A 915 -23.56 6.18 34.81
CA ARG A 915 -24.06 5.10 35.67
C ARG A 915 -25.58 5.10 35.78
N LYS A 916 -26.25 6.27 35.71
CA LYS A 916 -27.72 6.34 35.70
C LYS A 916 -28.33 5.72 34.44
N VAL A 917 -27.59 5.69 33.32
CA VAL A 917 -28.03 5.13 32.04
C VAL A 917 -27.66 3.64 31.93
N VAL A 918 -26.39 3.29 32.14
CA VAL A 918 -25.90 1.92 31.90
C VAL A 918 -25.89 1.02 33.14
N GLY A 919 -26.20 1.55 34.32
CA GLY A 919 -26.33 0.79 35.55
C GLY A 919 -25.04 0.05 35.93
N ARG A 920 -25.09 -1.30 35.91
CA ARG A 920 -23.96 -2.17 36.31
C ARG A 920 -22.76 -2.09 35.37
N GLY A 921 -22.91 -1.56 34.16
CA GLY A 921 -21.80 -1.37 33.22
C GLY A 921 -20.72 -0.38 33.68
N ILE A 922 -21.04 0.49 34.64
CA ILE A 922 -20.07 1.35 35.33
C ILE A 922 -20.11 0.99 36.82
N PRO A 923 -19.02 0.47 37.42
CA PRO A 923 -19.03 0.05 38.83
C PRO A 923 -19.17 1.26 39.78
N PRO A 924 -19.74 1.10 40.98
CA PRO A 924 -19.94 2.23 41.92
C PRO A 924 -18.65 2.98 42.24
N MET A 925 -17.54 2.24 42.43
CA MET A 925 -16.22 2.81 42.72
C MET A 925 -15.72 3.77 41.63
N ALA A 926 -16.08 3.55 40.36
CA ALA A 926 -15.66 4.42 39.27
C ALA A 926 -16.24 5.84 39.40
N VAL A 927 -17.44 5.97 39.97
CA VAL A 927 -18.03 7.29 40.26
C VAL A 927 -17.20 8.01 41.30
N THR A 928 -16.78 7.33 42.37
CA THR A 928 -15.93 7.92 43.41
C THR A 928 -14.55 8.29 42.88
N PHE A 929 -13.87 7.38 42.18
CA PHE A 929 -12.54 7.63 41.60
C PHE A 929 -12.57 8.81 40.61
N SER A 930 -13.66 8.95 39.85
CA SER A 930 -13.81 10.06 38.90
C SER A 930 -13.89 11.43 39.55
N LYS A 931 -14.18 11.52 40.86
CA LYS A 931 -14.31 12.81 41.56
C LYS A 931 -12.96 13.38 42.01
N ARG A 932 -11.88 12.60 41.97
CA ARG A 932 -10.58 13.01 42.52
C ARG A 932 -9.97 14.19 41.75
N GLN A 933 -9.34 15.09 42.51
CA GLN A 933 -8.45 16.13 42.03
C GLN A 933 -7.08 16.00 42.75
N PRO A 934 -5.94 15.92 42.02
CA PRO A 934 -5.85 15.76 40.57
C PRO A 934 -6.41 14.39 40.11
N PRO A 935 -6.92 14.28 38.86
CA PRO A 935 -7.45 13.03 38.34
C PRO A 935 -6.40 11.91 38.32
N PHE A 936 -6.83 10.66 38.49
CA PHE A 936 -5.94 9.51 38.36
C PHE A 936 -5.49 9.29 36.93
N THR A 937 -4.22 8.90 36.76
CA THR A 937 -3.75 8.31 35.51
C THR A 937 -4.39 6.94 35.28
N ARG A 938 -4.38 6.44 34.04
CA ARG A 938 -4.90 5.11 33.70
C ARG A 938 -4.29 4.00 34.57
N GLN A 939 -2.96 4.00 34.72
CA GLN A 939 -2.26 3.00 35.53
C GLN A 939 -2.70 3.05 37.00
N GLN A 940 -2.78 4.25 37.59
CA GLN A 940 -3.23 4.41 38.97
C GLN A 940 -4.68 3.92 39.14
N TRP A 941 -5.55 4.23 38.17
CA TRP A 941 -6.93 3.77 38.18
C TRP A 941 -7.04 2.25 38.17
N ASP A 942 -6.29 1.58 37.29
CA ASP A 942 -6.26 0.12 37.18
C ASP A 942 -5.72 -0.52 38.46
N THR A 943 -4.61 -0.01 38.99
CA THR A 943 -4.02 -0.50 40.24
C THR A 943 -4.99 -0.32 41.43
N LEU A 944 -5.61 0.85 41.58
CA LEU A 944 -6.56 1.08 42.67
C LEU A 944 -7.85 0.27 42.52
N SER A 945 -8.28 -0.02 41.28
CA SER A 945 -9.44 -0.87 41.02
C SER A 945 -9.17 -2.32 41.44
N GLN A 946 -7.96 -2.83 41.18
CA GLN A 946 -7.53 -4.16 41.65
C GLN A 946 -7.42 -4.22 43.19
N VAL A 947 -6.84 -3.18 43.80
CA VAL A 947 -6.77 -3.07 45.27
C VAL A 947 -8.18 -3.02 45.87
N HIS A 948 -9.09 -2.24 45.27
CA HIS A 948 -10.48 -2.19 45.70
C HIS A 948 -11.14 -3.57 45.63
N GLU A 949 -10.99 -4.29 44.52
CA GLU A 949 -11.56 -5.63 44.36
C GLU A 949 -11.07 -6.59 45.44
N GLU A 950 -9.77 -6.61 45.72
CA GLU A 950 -9.18 -7.49 46.73
C GLU A 950 -9.62 -7.11 48.16
N LEU A 951 -9.55 -5.83 48.51
CA LEU A 951 -9.92 -5.37 49.85
C LEU A 951 -11.43 -5.46 50.11
N SER A 952 -12.26 -5.31 49.08
CA SER A 952 -13.71 -5.39 49.21
C SER A 952 -14.21 -6.76 49.72
N LYS A 953 -13.45 -7.84 49.46
CA LYS A 953 -13.73 -9.19 49.97
C LYS A 953 -13.61 -9.29 51.50
N GLN A 954 -12.80 -8.43 52.13
CA GLN A 954 -12.63 -8.40 53.59
C GLN A 954 -13.64 -7.51 54.32
N LEU A 955 -14.62 -6.95 53.58
CA LEU A 955 -15.63 -6.02 54.10
C LEU A 955 -17.04 -6.60 54.10
N GLU A 956 -17.22 -7.91 53.92
CA GLU A 956 -18.56 -8.52 53.86
C GLU A 956 -19.39 -8.28 55.14
N SER A 957 -18.74 -8.28 56.30
CA SER A 957 -19.37 -8.03 57.61
C SER A 957 -19.47 -6.55 57.99
N PHE A 958 -18.98 -5.63 57.15
CA PHE A 958 -18.97 -4.19 57.45
C PHE A 958 -20.20 -3.48 56.84
N PRO A 959 -21.07 -2.87 57.66
CA PRO A 959 -22.32 -2.25 57.17
C PRO A 959 -22.11 -1.14 56.14
N ARG A 960 -20.96 -0.45 56.17
CA ARG A 960 -20.66 0.74 55.37
C ARG A 960 -19.54 0.49 54.34
N LYS A 961 -19.49 -0.71 53.75
CA LYS A 961 -18.46 -1.14 52.80
C LYS A 961 -18.24 -0.22 51.58
N SER A 962 -19.22 0.62 51.23
CA SER A 962 -19.09 1.60 50.14
C SER A 962 -18.00 2.65 50.39
N ILE A 963 -17.65 2.92 51.66
CA ILE A 963 -16.63 3.89 52.06
C ILE A 963 -15.23 3.52 51.54
N LEU A 964 -14.99 2.25 51.19
CA LEU A 964 -13.68 1.79 50.71
C LEU A 964 -13.21 2.61 49.50
N ALA A 965 -14.10 2.90 48.55
CA ALA A 965 -13.73 3.70 47.38
C ALA A 965 -13.32 5.12 47.77
N ASP A 966 -13.98 5.72 48.78
CA ASP A 966 -13.65 7.05 49.29
C ASP A 966 -12.27 7.04 49.98
N ILE A 967 -12.00 6.03 50.81
CA ILE A 967 -10.69 5.83 51.48
C ILE A 967 -9.57 5.67 50.46
N LEU A 968 -9.76 4.81 49.45
CA LEU A 968 -8.79 4.60 48.39
C LEU A 968 -8.54 5.87 47.58
N THR A 969 -9.55 6.73 47.45
CA THR A 969 -9.43 8.00 46.73
C THR A 969 -8.65 9.03 47.56
N SER A 970 -8.97 9.17 48.85
CA SER A 970 -8.34 10.14 49.74
C SER A 970 -6.91 9.78 50.13
N SER A 971 -6.59 8.48 50.19
CA SER A 971 -5.27 7.96 50.59
C SER A 971 -4.50 7.37 49.42
N ALA A 972 -4.87 7.75 48.18
CA ALA A 972 -4.39 7.09 46.98
C ALA A 972 -2.87 7.08 46.85
N ASP A 973 -2.21 8.21 47.13
CA ASP A 973 -0.77 8.36 46.90
C ASP A 973 0.03 7.44 47.84
N ASP A 974 -0.36 7.36 49.12
CA ASP A 974 0.25 6.46 50.11
C ASP A 974 -0.02 4.98 49.79
N ILE A 975 -1.23 4.65 49.32
CA ILE A 975 -1.60 3.29 48.93
C ILE A 975 -0.85 2.85 47.68
N LEU A 976 -0.75 3.71 46.68
CA LEU A 976 0.00 3.45 45.45
C LEU A 976 1.50 3.26 45.75
N ALA A 977 2.06 4.07 46.65
CA ALA A 977 3.44 3.91 47.13
C ALA A 977 3.64 2.56 47.84
N ALA A 978 2.70 2.15 48.70
CA ALA A 978 2.75 0.84 49.35
C ALA A 978 2.64 -0.32 48.34
N VAL A 979 1.73 -0.23 47.36
CA VAL A 979 1.60 -1.23 46.30
C VAL A 979 2.89 -1.34 45.48
N ALA A 980 3.52 -0.21 45.14
CA ALA A 980 4.81 -0.20 44.44
C ALA A 980 5.90 -0.90 45.27
N SER A 981 5.97 -0.60 46.58
CA SER A 981 6.93 -1.26 47.49
C SER A 981 6.70 -2.77 47.64
N ASN A 982 5.46 -3.23 47.47
CA ASN A 982 5.07 -4.64 47.55
C ASN A 982 5.16 -5.37 46.19
N GLY A 983 5.77 -4.77 45.17
CA GLY A 983 5.89 -5.38 43.83
C GLY A 983 4.55 -5.55 43.12
N GLY A 984 3.61 -4.61 43.30
CA GLY A 984 2.29 -4.61 42.66
C GLY A 984 1.18 -5.31 43.44
N LYS A 985 1.47 -5.84 44.64
CA LYS A 985 0.45 -6.47 45.51
C LYS A 985 -0.22 -5.44 46.42
N ALA A 986 -1.46 -5.73 46.83
CA ALA A 986 -2.19 -4.89 47.77
C ALA A 986 -1.41 -4.69 49.10
N PRO A 987 -1.59 -3.55 49.78
CA PRO A 987 -0.92 -3.30 51.06
C PRO A 987 -1.32 -4.31 52.15
N SER A 988 -0.38 -4.65 53.04
CA SER A 988 -0.66 -5.46 54.23
C SER A 988 -1.55 -4.71 55.23
N MET A 989 -2.14 -5.42 56.21
CA MET A 989 -2.95 -4.74 57.24
C MET A 989 -2.13 -3.79 58.11
N GLU A 990 -0.86 -4.10 58.34
CA GLU A 990 0.06 -3.20 59.06
C GLU A 990 0.32 -1.93 58.24
N GLN A 991 0.59 -2.06 56.94
CA GLN A 991 0.74 -0.92 56.05
C GLN A 991 -0.53 -0.06 55.97
N LEU A 992 -1.72 -0.68 55.86
CA LEU A 992 -2.99 0.06 55.86
C LEU A 992 -3.23 0.78 57.19
N TRP A 993 -2.91 0.15 58.32
CA TRP A 993 -3.01 0.78 59.64
C TRP A 993 -2.10 2.01 59.73
N ASP A 994 -0.86 1.90 59.28
CA ASP A 994 0.09 3.01 59.28
C ASP A 994 -0.37 4.15 58.35
N ILE A 995 -0.89 3.82 57.15
CA ILE A 995 -1.45 4.81 56.22
C ILE A 995 -2.65 5.52 56.83
N PHE A 996 -3.57 4.81 57.48
CA PHE A 996 -4.80 5.39 58.02
C PHE A 996 -4.58 6.20 59.29
N THR A 997 -3.56 5.86 60.08
CA THR A 997 -3.34 6.49 61.40
C THR A 997 -2.14 7.44 61.44
N GLY A 998 -1.21 7.34 60.48
CA GLY A 998 0.06 8.05 60.52
C GLY A 998 0.91 7.72 61.77
N GLY A 999 0.66 6.56 62.40
CA GLY A 999 1.27 6.17 63.68
C GLY A 999 0.66 6.83 64.93
N ALA A 1000 -0.31 7.75 64.77
CA ALA A 1000 -0.88 8.51 65.89
C ALA A 1000 -1.71 7.66 66.88
N LEU A 1001 -2.08 6.44 66.49
CA LEU A 1001 -2.81 5.49 67.33
C LEU A 1001 -1.93 4.33 67.85
N GLY A 1002 -0.62 4.38 67.63
CA GLY A 1002 0.31 3.32 68.03
C GLY A 1002 0.19 2.07 67.16
N ALA A 1003 0.62 0.92 67.70
CA ALA A 1003 0.61 -0.36 66.99
C ALA A 1003 -0.82 -0.88 66.74
N ILE A 1004 -0.99 -1.65 65.66
CA ILE A 1004 -2.28 -2.25 65.30
C ILE A 1004 -2.82 -3.15 66.45
N PRO A 1005 -4.07 -2.95 66.91
CA PRO A 1005 -4.70 -3.82 67.91
C PRO A 1005 -4.72 -5.30 67.52
N GLY A 1006 -4.40 -6.18 68.47
CA GLY A 1006 -4.27 -7.63 68.21
C GLY A 1006 -5.57 -8.33 67.78
N ASP A 1007 -6.74 -7.72 68.05
CA ASP A 1007 -8.05 -8.20 67.65
C ASP A 1007 -8.42 -7.87 66.19
N ILE A 1008 -7.55 -7.18 65.43
CA ILE A 1008 -7.76 -6.82 64.02
C ILE A 1008 -7.15 -7.86 63.05
N ALA A 1009 -6.35 -8.82 63.55
CA ALA A 1009 -5.72 -9.84 62.70
C ALA A 1009 -6.68 -10.95 62.21
N GLY A 1010 -6.47 -11.47 61.00
CA GLY A 1010 -7.19 -12.62 60.42
C GLY A 1010 -8.27 -12.26 59.37
N GLU A 1011 -9.16 -13.20 59.04
CA GLU A 1011 -10.29 -12.98 58.10
C GLU A 1011 -11.16 -11.79 58.54
N ASN A 1012 -11.64 -10.98 57.59
CA ASN A 1012 -12.36 -9.72 57.86
C ASN A 1012 -11.56 -8.72 58.74
N GLY A 1013 -10.23 -8.75 58.67
CA GLY A 1013 -9.37 -7.83 59.42
C GLY A 1013 -9.63 -6.36 59.08
N LEU A 1014 -9.80 -6.03 57.79
CA LEU A 1014 -10.13 -4.67 57.35
C LEU A 1014 -11.47 -4.17 57.91
N ALA A 1015 -12.51 -5.02 57.95
CA ALA A 1015 -13.80 -4.65 58.54
C ALA A 1015 -13.66 -4.28 60.02
N ARG A 1016 -12.91 -5.08 60.79
CA ARG A 1016 -12.62 -4.82 62.20
C ARG A 1016 -11.79 -3.55 62.39
N MET A 1017 -10.82 -3.31 61.51
CA MET A 1017 -10.02 -2.09 61.49
C MET A 1017 -10.89 -0.84 61.30
N LEU A 1018 -11.76 -0.82 60.29
CA LEU A 1018 -12.63 0.33 60.04
C LEU A 1018 -13.64 0.56 61.18
N GLN A 1019 -14.17 -0.50 61.79
CA GLN A 1019 -15.02 -0.37 62.98
C GLN A 1019 -14.26 0.22 64.18
N HIS A 1020 -13.00 -0.18 64.36
CA HIS A 1020 -12.15 0.36 65.41
C HIS A 1020 -11.86 1.85 65.17
N LEU A 1021 -11.50 2.23 63.94
CA LEU A 1021 -11.23 3.62 63.56
C LEU A 1021 -12.47 4.50 63.72
N ASP A 1022 -13.64 4.05 63.26
CA ASP A 1022 -14.91 4.76 63.42
C ASP A 1022 -15.23 5.03 64.89
N ARG A 1023 -15.14 4.00 65.76
CA ARG A 1023 -15.38 4.16 67.19
C ARG A 1023 -14.40 5.15 67.85
N THR A 1024 -13.12 5.04 67.52
CA THR A 1024 -12.08 5.93 68.06
C THR A 1024 -12.28 7.37 67.57
N TYR A 1025 -12.70 7.55 66.31
CA TYR A 1025 -13.03 8.87 65.77
C TYR A 1025 -14.23 9.49 66.48
N GLN A 1026 -15.31 8.73 66.68
CA GLN A 1026 -16.49 9.18 67.44
C GLN A 1026 -16.13 9.61 68.86
N GLN A 1027 -15.27 8.86 69.55
CA GLN A 1027 -14.78 9.21 70.89
C GLN A 1027 -14.03 10.55 70.90
N ARG A 1028 -13.16 10.79 69.91
CA ARG A 1028 -12.42 12.07 69.80
C ARG A 1028 -13.31 13.23 69.41
N MET A 1029 -14.27 13.03 68.51
CA MET A 1029 -15.27 14.04 68.16
C MET A 1029 -16.08 14.46 69.39
N HIS A 1030 -16.58 13.50 70.17
CA HIS A 1030 -17.32 13.77 71.41
C HIS A 1030 -16.44 14.40 72.50
N ALA A 1031 -15.15 14.04 72.58
CA ALA A 1031 -14.23 14.65 73.53
C ALA A 1031 -13.95 16.13 73.18
N ALA A 1032 -13.90 16.47 71.89
CA ALA A 1032 -13.67 17.83 71.41
C ALA A 1032 -14.94 18.70 71.40
N ASP A 1033 -16.13 18.10 71.22
CA ASP A 1033 -17.44 18.74 71.36
C ASP A 1033 -18.41 17.83 72.13
N PRO A 1034 -18.53 18.00 73.46
CA PRO A 1034 -19.43 17.18 74.28
C PRO A 1034 -20.92 17.35 73.96
N ASN A 1035 -21.31 18.38 73.18
CA ASN A 1035 -22.71 18.67 72.87
C ASN A 1035 -23.15 18.09 71.52
N ILE A 1036 -22.25 17.46 70.77
CA ILE A 1036 -22.56 16.84 69.48
C ILE A 1036 -23.62 15.73 69.66
N SER A 1037 -24.62 15.69 68.79
CA SER A 1037 -25.69 14.69 68.90
C SER A 1037 -25.20 13.29 68.54
N GLN A 1038 -25.80 12.27 69.15
CA GLN A 1038 -25.46 10.87 68.88
C GLN A 1038 -25.69 10.48 67.42
N ASP A 1039 -26.74 10.99 66.79
CA ASP A 1039 -27.03 10.72 65.38
C ASP A 1039 -25.92 11.26 64.46
N VAL A 1040 -25.45 12.49 64.72
CA VAL A 1040 -24.35 13.11 63.97
C VAL A 1040 -23.04 12.35 64.21
N LEU A 1041 -22.75 11.94 65.45
CA LEU A 1041 -21.57 11.14 65.77
C LEU A 1041 -21.55 9.83 64.99
N GLN A 1042 -22.66 9.09 64.99
CA GLN A 1042 -22.73 7.77 64.35
C GLN A 1042 -22.46 7.84 62.85
N GLU A 1043 -22.86 8.91 62.16
CA GLU A 1043 -22.65 9.05 60.71
C GLU A 1043 -21.37 9.81 60.34
N SER A 1044 -20.78 10.56 61.29
CA SER A 1044 -19.66 11.49 61.06
C SER A 1044 -18.49 10.87 60.32
N PHE A 1045 -17.99 9.70 60.74
CA PHE A 1045 -16.83 9.06 60.11
C PHE A 1045 -17.07 8.79 58.62
N THR A 1046 -18.24 8.26 58.27
CA THR A 1046 -18.56 7.90 56.88
C THR A 1046 -18.79 9.13 56.00
N ILE A 1047 -19.50 10.13 56.52
CA ILE A 1047 -19.72 11.39 55.81
C ILE A 1047 -18.39 12.12 55.59
N ASN A 1048 -17.54 12.18 56.61
CA ASN A 1048 -16.31 12.98 56.59
C ASN A 1048 -15.23 12.36 55.70
N VAL A 1049 -15.09 11.03 55.67
CA VAL A 1049 -14.22 10.35 54.71
C VAL A 1049 -14.68 10.61 53.27
N GLY A 1050 -16.00 10.64 53.03
CA GLY A 1050 -16.58 10.98 51.73
C GLY A 1050 -16.30 12.42 51.25
N MET A 1051 -15.78 13.30 52.11
CA MET A 1051 -15.37 14.66 51.74
C MET A 1051 -13.98 14.73 51.10
N GLY A 1052 -13.33 13.58 50.88
CA GLY A 1052 -12.03 13.48 50.22
C GLY A 1052 -10.84 13.85 51.10
N VAL A 1053 -11.03 13.78 52.42
CA VAL A 1053 -9.96 13.98 53.41
C VAL A 1053 -9.57 12.62 53.97
N ASN A 1054 -8.28 12.31 53.99
CA ASN A 1054 -7.80 11.01 54.46
C ASN A 1054 -8.03 10.83 55.98
N ILE A 1055 -8.08 9.57 56.41
CA ILE A 1055 -8.43 9.22 57.79
C ILE A 1055 -7.45 9.83 58.80
N ARG A 1056 -6.14 9.84 58.51
CA ARG A 1056 -5.13 10.44 59.42
C ARG A 1056 -5.41 11.92 59.66
N LYS A 1057 -5.79 12.65 58.61
CA LYS A 1057 -6.11 14.07 58.70
C LYS A 1057 -7.41 14.29 59.46
N LEU A 1058 -8.43 13.46 59.27
CA LEU A 1058 -9.65 13.53 60.09
C LEU A 1058 -9.33 13.45 61.59
N PHE A 1059 -8.44 12.54 61.99
CA PHE A 1059 -7.98 12.46 63.38
C PHE A 1059 -7.23 13.71 63.85
N GLU A 1060 -6.36 14.28 63.01
CA GLU A 1060 -5.65 15.54 63.29
C GLU A 1060 -6.62 16.70 63.53
N LEU A 1061 -7.68 16.82 62.71
CA LEU A 1061 -8.68 17.89 62.78
C LEU A 1061 -9.51 17.90 64.07
N THR A 1062 -9.48 16.83 64.84
CA THR A 1062 -10.09 16.79 66.19
C THR A 1062 -9.27 17.51 67.26
N GLN A 1063 -8.01 17.85 66.97
CA GLN A 1063 -7.08 18.44 67.94
C GLN A 1063 -7.11 19.99 67.92
N PRO A 1064 -6.71 20.66 69.02
CA PRO A 1064 -6.46 22.11 69.02
C PRO A 1064 -5.34 22.49 68.04
N GLY A 1065 -5.43 23.68 67.43
CA GLY A 1065 -4.42 24.16 66.48
C GLY A 1065 -4.45 23.51 65.09
N ALA A 1066 -5.41 22.61 64.83
CA ALA A 1066 -5.48 21.89 63.56
C ALA A 1066 -5.77 22.81 62.37
N SER A 1067 -5.26 22.43 61.21
CA SER A 1067 -5.50 23.13 59.95
C SER A 1067 -5.85 22.14 58.83
N LEU A 1068 -6.67 22.58 57.88
CA LEU A 1068 -7.01 21.87 56.65
C LEU A 1068 -6.64 22.77 55.48
N SER A 1069 -5.71 22.32 54.65
CA SER A 1069 -5.25 23.03 53.46
C SER A 1069 -5.81 22.41 52.18
N ILE A 1070 -5.57 23.07 51.04
CA ILE A 1070 -5.91 22.53 49.72
C ILE A 1070 -5.21 21.19 49.42
N GLU A 1071 -4.01 20.96 49.98
CA GLU A 1071 -3.22 19.73 49.77
C GLU A 1071 -3.81 18.52 50.51
N ASP A 1072 -4.61 18.78 51.54
CA ASP A 1072 -5.28 17.74 52.34
C ASP A 1072 -6.59 17.25 51.70
N ILE A 1073 -7.03 17.87 50.61
CA ILE A 1073 -8.34 17.67 50.00
C ILE A 1073 -8.19 17.05 48.60
N SER A 1074 -8.70 15.85 48.43
CA SER A 1074 -8.66 15.11 47.15
C SER A 1074 -9.84 15.40 46.21
N LEU A 1075 -10.72 16.35 46.55
CA LEU A 1075 -11.87 16.75 45.73
C LEU A 1075 -11.71 18.16 45.16
N PRO A 1076 -12.32 18.47 44.00
CA PRO A 1076 -12.21 19.79 43.39
C PRO A 1076 -12.95 20.86 44.21
N LEU A 1077 -12.24 21.93 44.58
CA LEU A 1077 -12.80 23.13 45.20
C LEU A 1077 -13.29 24.13 44.16
N LYS A 1078 -14.26 23.76 43.32
CA LYS A 1078 -14.81 24.65 42.27
C LYS A 1078 -16.13 25.28 42.70
N MET A 1079 -16.38 26.51 42.27
CA MET A 1079 -17.73 27.09 42.26
C MET A 1079 -18.66 26.30 41.33
N SER A 1080 -19.95 26.27 41.68
CA SER A 1080 -21.01 25.55 40.95
C SER A 1080 -21.31 26.18 39.58
N SER A 1081 -22.22 25.58 38.81
CA SER A 1081 -22.68 26.12 37.53
C SER A 1081 -23.19 27.57 37.61
N LEU A 1082 -23.06 28.33 36.52
CA LEU A 1082 -23.62 29.67 36.34
C LEU A 1082 -25.14 29.67 36.10
N ARG A 1083 -25.82 28.52 36.24
CA ARG A 1083 -27.28 28.42 36.13
C ARG A 1083 -27.98 29.34 37.13
N GLY A 1084 -28.84 30.22 36.62
CA GLY A 1084 -29.56 31.21 37.44
C GLY A 1084 -28.71 32.40 37.89
N ILE A 1085 -27.46 32.49 37.45
CA ILE A 1085 -26.60 33.66 37.61
C ILE A 1085 -26.70 34.47 36.32
N ASP A 1086 -27.71 35.34 36.24
CA ASP A 1086 -28.04 36.14 35.07
C ASP A 1086 -28.53 37.53 35.48
N GLU A 1087 -28.81 38.39 34.50
CA GLU A 1087 -29.27 39.76 34.76
C GLU A 1087 -30.58 39.79 35.58
N GLY A 1088 -31.49 38.83 35.38
CA GLY A 1088 -32.78 38.75 36.07
C GLY A 1088 -32.63 38.49 37.57
N SER A 1089 -31.64 37.68 37.96
CA SER A 1089 -31.30 37.45 39.37
C SER A 1089 -30.36 38.49 39.97
N GLY A 1090 -30.02 39.56 39.23
CA GLY A 1090 -28.94 40.48 39.57
C GLY A 1090 -27.62 39.72 39.79
N TYR A 1091 -27.37 38.71 38.95
CA TYR A 1091 -26.24 37.80 39.01
C TYR A 1091 -26.13 37.08 40.37
N GLY A 1092 -27.28 36.70 40.95
CA GLY A 1092 -27.41 36.04 42.25
C GLY A 1092 -27.45 36.99 43.46
N LEU A 1093 -27.04 38.25 43.29
CA LEU A 1093 -26.94 39.22 44.38
C LEU A 1093 -28.32 39.64 44.93
N VAL A 1094 -29.39 39.55 44.13
CA VAL A 1094 -30.75 39.90 44.58
C VAL A 1094 -31.18 39.09 45.80
N VAL A 1095 -30.76 37.83 45.89
CA VAL A 1095 -31.11 36.97 47.03
C VAL A 1095 -30.07 37.05 48.11
N ASP A 1096 -28.79 36.96 47.75
CA ASP A 1096 -27.72 36.70 48.72
C ASP A 1096 -27.14 37.96 49.36
N PHE A 1097 -27.13 39.10 48.66
CA PHE A 1097 -26.58 40.35 49.20
C PHE A 1097 -27.26 40.76 50.51
N ARG A 1098 -28.58 40.56 50.63
CA ARG A 1098 -29.34 40.88 51.85
C ARG A 1098 -29.29 39.80 52.94
N ARG A 1099 -28.88 38.59 52.59
CA ARG A 1099 -28.78 37.46 53.54
C ARG A 1099 -27.45 37.45 54.27
N GLN A 1100 -26.40 37.96 53.63
CA GLN A 1100 -25.08 38.09 54.22
C GLN A 1100 -25.07 39.03 55.43
N SER A 1101 -24.15 38.77 56.36
CA SER A 1101 -23.93 39.61 57.53
C SER A 1101 -23.68 41.07 57.12
N PRO A 1102 -24.32 42.06 57.77
CA PRO A 1102 -24.02 43.48 57.56
C PRO A 1102 -22.55 43.85 57.81
N ASP A 1103 -21.84 43.04 58.58
CA ASP A 1103 -20.41 43.23 58.88
C ASP A 1103 -19.47 42.60 57.85
N ALA A 1104 -20.01 41.96 56.81
CA ALA A 1104 -19.22 41.49 55.67
C ALA A 1104 -18.78 42.66 54.79
N GLU A 1105 -17.65 42.51 54.10
CA GLU A 1105 -17.08 43.52 53.21
C GLU A 1105 -16.97 42.95 51.80
N LEU A 1106 -17.63 43.60 50.84
CA LEU A 1106 -17.53 43.28 49.41
C LEU A 1106 -16.70 44.37 48.73
N ARG A 1107 -15.47 44.04 48.33
CA ARG A 1107 -14.53 44.98 47.71
C ARG A 1107 -14.20 44.57 46.28
N PHE A 1108 -14.21 45.55 45.39
CA PHE A 1108 -13.88 45.41 43.98
C PHE A 1108 -12.76 46.37 43.64
N THR A 1109 -11.70 45.91 42.98
CA THR A 1109 -10.55 46.74 42.58
C THR A 1109 -10.22 46.48 41.11
N ARG A 1110 -10.24 47.53 40.28
CA ARG A 1110 -9.87 47.47 38.86
C ARG A 1110 -8.36 47.55 38.66
N ALA A 1111 -7.89 47.21 37.47
CA ALA A 1111 -6.47 47.24 37.11
C ALA A 1111 -5.86 48.66 37.19
N ASP A 1112 -6.68 49.71 37.05
CA ASP A 1112 -6.28 51.11 37.19
C ASP A 1112 -6.18 51.58 38.67
N GLY A 1113 -6.48 50.70 39.63
CA GLY A 1113 -6.45 50.99 41.06
C GLY A 1113 -7.73 51.62 41.61
N THR A 1114 -8.76 51.86 40.79
CA THR A 1114 -10.07 52.31 41.27
C THR A 1114 -10.77 51.19 42.05
N ALA A 1115 -11.43 51.55 43.16
CA ALA A 1115 -12.05 50.58 44.04
C ALA A 1115 -13.48 50.98 44.47
N LEU A 1116 -14.34 49.98 44.62
CA LEU A 1116 -15.67 50.06 45.21
C LEU A 1116 -15.72 49.15 46.45
N VAL A 1117 -16.33 49.63 47.53
CA VAL A 1117 -16.59 48.86 48.74
C VAL A 1117 -18.07 48.97 49.08
N GLU A 1118 -18.73 47.82 49.24
CA GLU A 1118 -20.13 47.72 49.66
C GLU A 1118 -20.26 46.80 50.87
N HIS A 1119 -21.24 47.12 51.72
CA HIS A 1119 -21.63 46.31 52.87
C HIS A 1119 -23.07 45.83 52.70
N PRO A 1120 -23.34 44.53 52.92
CA PRO A 1120 -24.69 43.99 52.99
C PRO A 1120 -25.60 44.81 53.90
N ARG A 1121 -26.84 45.03 53.47
CA ARG A 1121 -27.85 45.74 54.27
C ARG A 1121 -29.23 45.11 54.07
N PRO A 1122 -30.14 45.22 55.06
CA PRO A 1122 -31.50 44.72 54.92
C PRO A 1122 -32.21 45.38 53.73
N ILE A 1123 -32.72 44.57 52.79
CA ILE A 1123 -33.56 45.02 51.67
C ILE A 1123 -34.89 44.22 51.73
N PRO A 1124 -36.06 44.89 51.78
CA PRO A 1124 -37.38 44.25 51.71
C PRO A 1124 -37.50 43.34 50.48
N ILE A 1125 -38.27 42.25 50.56
CA ILE A 1125 -38.43 41.29 49.45
C ILE A 1125 -38.99 41.98 48.20
N GLU A 1126 -39.88 42.95 48.40
CA GLU A 1126 -40.58 43.70 47.36
C GLU A 1126 -39.65 44.66 46.61
N GLU A 1127 -38.59 45.14 47.27
CA GLU A 1127 -37.60 46.10 46.72
C GLU A 1127 -36.32 45.41 46.25
N SER A 1128 -36.13 44.14 46.63
CA SER A 1128 -34.96 43.33 46.26
C SER A 1128 -35.10 42.83 44.82
N ASN A 1129 -34.65 43.65 43.88
CA ASN A 1129 -34.62 43.33 42.45
C ASN A 1129 -33.32 43.84 41.80
N LYS A 1130 -33.09 43.48 40.53
CA LYS A 1130 -31.86 43.83 39.81
C LYS A 1130 -31.62 45.34 39.67
N ASP A 1131 -32.67 46.15 39.75
CA ASP A 1131 -32.63 47.60 39.57
C ASP A 1131 -32.35 48.36 40.87
N HIS A 1132 -32.29 47.67 42.02
CA HIS A 1132 -31.96 48.30 43.29
C HIS A 1132 -30.56 48.95 43.24
N PRO A 1133 -30.38 50.22 43.69
CA PRO A 1133 -29.13 50.96 43.47
C PRO A 1133 -27.85 50.26 43.94
N ALA A 1134 -27.92 49.53 45.06
CA ALA A 1134 -26.80 48.76 45.59
C ALA A 1134 -26.37 47.62 44.64
N ILE A 1135 -27.34 46.88 44.12
CA ILE A 1135 -27.11 45.71 43.26
C ILE A 1135 -26.63 46.18 41.90
N LYS A 1136 -27.35 47.14 41.31
CA LYS A 1136 -27.00 47.74 40.03
C LYS A 1136 -25.60 48.38 40.07
N GLY A 1137 -25.29 49.13 41.14
CA GLY A 1137 -23.98 49.76 41.31
C GLY A 1137 -22.82 48.76 41.33
N MET A 1138 -22.97 47.64 42.06
CA MET A 1138 -21.97 46.57 42.04
C MET A 1138 -21.83 45.93 40.66
N VAL A 1139 -22.95 45.60 40.00
CA VAL A 1139 -22.96 44.97 38.67
C VAL A 1139 -22.31 45.87 37.61
N ASP A 1140 -22.65 47.16 37.60
CA ASP A 1140 -22.06 48.14 36.69
C ASP A 1140 -20.55 48.31 36.94
N PHE A 1141 -20.13 48.28 38.20
CA PHE A 1141 -18.70 48.32 38.54
C PHE A 1141 -17.97 47.06 38.04
N MET A 1142 -18.53 45.87 38.31
CA MET A 1142 -18.00 44.59 37.85
C MET A 1142 -17.96 44.47 36.32
N ARG A 1143 -18.94 45.04 35.62
CA ARG A 1143 -18.94 45.05 34.15
C ARG A 1143 -17.74 45.79 33.58
N GLY A 1144 -17.27 46.84 34.27
CA GLY A 1144 -16.05 47.57 33.89
C GLY A 1144 -14.73 46.91 34.32
N MET A 1145 -14.76 45.82 35.10
CA MET A 1145 -13.56 45.05 35.50
C MET A 1145 -13.46 43.68 34.81
N THR A 1146 -14.40 43.35 33.92
CA THR A 1146 -14.51 42.04 33.27
C THR A 1146 -14.59 42.18 31.75
N HIS A 1147 -14.13 41.14 31.03
CA HIS A 1147 -13.98 41.15 29.57
C HIS A 1147 -15.03 40.30 28.83
N SER A 1148 -15.85 39.54 29.55
CA SER A 1148 -16.96 38.78 28.98
C SER A 1148 -18.13 38.68 29.97
N ASP A 1149 -19.33 38.37 29.46
CA ASP A 1149 -20.49 38.10 30.32
C ASP A 1149 -20.28 36.84 31.20
N ALA A 1150 -19.55 35.84 30.70
CA ALA A 1150 -19.20 34.65 31.48
C ALA A 1150 -18.29 34.98 32.67
N GLN A 1151 -17.28 35.83 32.46
CA GLN A 1151 -16.41 36.31 33.53
C GLN A 1151 -17.19 37.16 34.54
N LEU A 1152 -18.07 38.06 34.08
CA LEU A 1152 -18.95 38.86 34.94
C LEU A 1152 -19.81 37.97 35.84
N ARG A 1153 -20.48 36.97 35.27
CA ARG A 1153 -21.31 36.02 36.03
C ARG A 1153 -20.49 35.28 37.07
N ARG A 1154 -19.27 34.83 36.72
CA ARG A 1154 -18.41 34.08 37.63
C ARG A 1154 -17.89 34.95 38.78
N VAL A 1155 -17.49 36.19 38.50
CA VAL A 1155 -17.08 37.16 39.52
C VAL A 1155 -18.24 37.45 40.46
N ALA A 1156 -19.43 37.73 39.94
CA ALA A 1156 -20.62 37.96 40.76
C ALA A 1156 -20.98 36.72 41.60
N GLN A 1157 -20.94 35.52 41.01
CA GLN A 1157 -21.18 34.26 41.73
C GLN A 1157 -20.25 34.10 42.92
N ALA A 1158 -18.99 34.54 42.80
CA ALA A 1158 -18.01 34.42 43.88
C ALA A 1158 -18.41 35.22 45.14
N PHE A 1159 -19.23 36.27 44.99
CA PHE A 1159 -19.82 37.03 46.09
C PHE A 1159 -21.15 36.48 46.61
N THR A 1160 -21.64 35.37 46.07
CA THR A 1160 -22.87 34.71 46.51
C THR A 1160 -22.55 33.58 47.48
N GLN A 1161 -23.58 32.93 48.05
CA GLN A 1161 -23.41 31.73 48.88
C GLN A 1161 -22.63 30.61 48.15
N ALA A 1162 -22.65 30.58 46.82
CA ALA A 1162 -22.04 29.51 46.02
C ALA A 1162 -20.54 29.29 46.30
N SER A 1163 -19.77 30.35 46.58
CA SER A 1163 -18.34 30.23 46.89
C SER A 1163 -18.07 29.68 48.30
N LEU A 1164 -19.04 29.86 49.22
CA LEU A 1164 -18.93 29.54 50.65
C LEU A 1164 -19.51 28.17 51.04
N ILE A 1165 -20.19 27.49 50.12
CA ILE A 1165 -20.76 26.14 50.38
C ILE A 1165 -19.67 25.15 50.79
N MET A 1166 -18.57 25.07 50.05
CA MET A 1166 -17.49 24.12 50.36
C MET A 1166 -16.79 24.44 51.70
N PRO A 1167 -16.41 25.70 52.00
CA PRO A 1167 -15.95 26.09 53.34
C PRO A 1167 -16.90 25.66 54.47
N ARG A 1168 -18.22 25.82 54.29
CA ARG A 1168 -19.21 25.35 55.26
C ARG A 1168 -19.15 23.84 55.46
N TYR A 1169 -19.13 23.06 54.38
CA TYR A 1169 -19.01 21.60 54.48
C TYR A 1169 -17.72 21.17 55.20
N TYR A 1170 -16.57 21.74 54.82
CA TYR A 1170 -15.29 21.39 55.43
C TYR A 1170 -15.16 21.89 56.88
N SER A 1171 -15.87 22.95 57.27
CA SER A 1171 -15.88 23.39 58.67
C SER A 1171 -16.47 22.35 59.62
N ALA A 1172 -17.37 21.48 59.15
CA ALA A 1172 -17.95 20.39 59.94
C ALA A 1172 -16.94 19.29 60.31
N LEU A 1173 -15.76 19.27 59.66
CA LEU A 1173 -14.66 18.37 60.04
C LEU A 1173 -13.99 18.79 61.36
N PHE A 1174 -14.22 20.04 61.81
CA PHE A 1174 -13.71 20.60 63.05
C PHE A 1174 -14.80 20.55 64.13
N PRO A 1175 -14.65 19.75 65.21
CA PRO A 1175 -15.69 19.57 66.23
C PRO A 1175 -16.14 20.89 66.89
N GLY A 1176 -17.45 21.12 67.02
CA GLY A 1176 -17.97 22.33 67.69
C GLY A 1176 -17.87 23.63 66.90
N THR A 1177 -17.46 23.58 65.62
CA THR A 1177 -17.40 24.74 64.73
C THR A 1177 -18.19 24.47 63.44
N LEU A 1178 -19.05 25.43 63.04
CA LEU A 1178 -19.76 25.37 61.77
C LEU A 1178 -19.87 26.77 61.18
N TYR A 1179 -19.35 26.96 59.97
CA TYR A 1179 -19.55 28.22 59.27
C TYR A 1179 -20.98 28.38 58.77
N SER A 1180 -21.49 29.60 58.89
CA SER A 1180 -22.62 30.06 58.11
C SER A 1180 -22.11 30.64 56.79
N GLU A 1181 -22.69 30.23 55.67
CA GLU A 1181 -22.50 30.85 54.35
C GLU A 1181 -22.89 32.35 54.31
N HIS A 1182 -23.60 32.81 55.34
CA HIS A 1182 -24.05 34.19 55.51
C HIS A 1182 -23.23 34.92 56.59
N GLY A 1183 -22.12 34.32 57.03
CA GLY A 1183 -21.25 34.84 58.08
C GLY A 1183 -20.51 36.13 57.68
N ARG A 1184 -19.64 36.58 58.59
CA ARG A 1184 -18.82 37.77 58.41
C ARG A 1184 -17.56 37.41 57.61
N PHE A 1185 -17.55 37.78 56.33
CA PHE A 1185 -16.42 37.55 55.42
C PHE A 1185 -15.93 38.84 54.78
N GLN A 1186 -14.62 38.90 54.54
CA GLN A 1186 -13.98 39.89 53.68
C GLN A 1186 -13.81 39.25 52.30
N MET A 1187 -14.51 39.78 51.29
CA MET A 1187 -14.54 39.26 49.92
C MET A 1187 -13.98 40.31 48.98
N HIS A 1188 -12.80 40.07 48.43
CA HIS A 1188 -12.05 41.05 47.64
C HIS A 1188 -11.80 40.53 46.23
N ALA A 1189 -12.41 41.16 45.22
CA ALA A 1189 -12.14 40.92 43.81
C ALA A 1189 -11.16 41.95 43.26
N THR A 1190 -10.07 41.49 42.64
CA THR A 1190 -9.02 42.33 42.05
C THR A 1190 -8.79 41.92 40.60
N GLU A 1191 -8.92 42.88 39.67
CA GLU A 1191 -8.57 42.70 38.26
C GLU A 1191 -7.05 42.71 38.09
N ASN A 1192 -6.52 41.69 37.42
CA ASN A 1192 -5.10 41.52 37.14
C ASN A 1192 -4.74 42.08 35.76
N THR A 1193 -3.44 42.27 35.52
CA THR A 1193 -2.92 42.81 34.25
C THR A 1193 -3.15 41.91 33.04
N ASP A 1194 -3.40 40.61 33.24
CA ASP A 1194 -3.73 39.64 32.19
C ASP A 1194 -5.24 39.54 31.90
N GLY A 1195 -6.05 40.41 32.50
CA GLY A 1195 -7.51 40.40 32.38
C GLY A 1195 -8.20 39.33 33.22
N SER A 1196 -7.48 38.53 34.01
CA SER A 1196 -8.10 37.64 35.00
C SER A 1196 -8.53 38.42 36.26
N VAL A 1197 -9.49 37.89 37.01
CA VAL A 1197 -9.92 38.45 38.29
C VAL A 1197 -9.56 37.49 39.41
N THR A 1198 -8.82 37.96 40.41
CA THR A 1198 -8.54 37.22 41.63
C THR A 1198 -9.57 37.58 42.70
N MET A 1199 -10.30 36.58 43.18
CA MET A 1199 -11.20 36.68 44.33
C MET A 1199 -10.52 36.11 45.56
N ASP A 1200 -10.32 36.90 46.62
CA ASP A 1200 -9.80 36.47 47.92
C ASP A 1200 -10.90 36.61 48.99
N ILE A 1201 -11.17 35.53 49.71
CA ILE A 1201 -12.22 35.42 50.72
C ILE A 1201 -11.56 35.05 52.05
N ARG A 1202 -11.77 35.88 53.07
CA ARG A 1202 -11.23 35.67 54.41
C ARG A 1202 -12.32 35.80 55.47
N SER A 1203 -12.25 35.00 56.53
CA SER A 1203 -13.08 35.22 57.72
C SER A 1203 -12.47 36.28 58.64
N ASP A 1204 -13.25 36.76 59.60
CA ASP A 1204 -12.71 37.52 60.74
C ASP A 1204 -11.65 36.69 61.49
N PRO A 1205 -10.46 37.24 61.79
CA PRO A 1205 -9.45 36.59 62.63
C PRO A 1205 -9.98 36.16 64.01
N ALA A 1206 -11.02 36.82 64.53
CA ALA A 1206 -11.63 36.48 65.82
C ALA A 1206 -12.57 35.26 65.77
N HIS A 1207 -12.87 34.70 64.58
CA HIS A 1207 -13.68 33.49 64.50
C HIS A 1207 -12.93 32.26 65.08
N PRO A 1208 -13.66 31.32 65.71
CA PRO A 1208 -13.06 30.10 66.29
C PRO A 1208 -12.48 29.13 65.24
N LEU A 1209 -12.79 29.38 63.97
CA LEU A 1209 -12.16 28.78 62.81
C LEU A 1209 -11.86 29.94 61.86
N GLN A 1210 -10.68 29.99 61.27
CA GLN A 1210 -10.26 31.01 60.31
C GLN A 1210 -10.27 30.43 58.89
N LEU A 1211 -10.85 31.15 57.93
CA LEU A 1211 -10.92 30.79 56.52
C LEU A 1211 -10.03 31.72 55.69
N ARG A 1212 -9.27 31.13 54.76
CA ARG A 1212 -8.72 31.81 53.59
C ARG A 1212 -9.04 30.99 52.35
N GLN A 1213 -9.64 31.61 51.33
CA GLN A 1213 -9.95 30.96 50.07
C GLN A 1213 -9.72 31.93 48.91
N GLN A 1214 -9.07 31.46 47.85
CA GLN A 1214 -8.78 32.28 46.69
C GLN A 1214 -9.18 31.58 45.39
N PHE A 1215 -9.85 32.31 44.51
CA PHE A 1215 -10.14 31.87 43.13
C PHE A 1215 -9.47 32.79 42.12
N ARG A 1216 -8.95 32.22 41.04
CA ARG A 1216 -8.58 32.95 39.83
C ARG A 1216 -9.61 32.69 38.76
N ILE A 1217 -10.22 33.75 38.23
CA ILE A 1217 -11.31 33.72 37.24
C ILE A 1217 -10.80 34.31 35.92
N MET A 1218 -10.79 33.51 34.87
CA MET A 1218 -10.26 33.87 33.55
C MET A 1218 -11.27 34.67 32.71
N PRO A 1219 -10.82 35.38 31.64
CA PRO A 1219 -11.70 36.13 30.75
C PRO A 1219 -12.84 35.34 30.11
N ASP A 1220 -12.69 34.03 29.93
CA ASP A 1220 -13.73 33.13 29.40
C ASP A 1220 -14.73 32.65 30.45
N GLY A 1221 -14.55 33.03 31.72
CA GLY A 1221 -15.38 32.62 32.85
C GLY A 1221 -14.94 31.32 33.53
N SER A 1222 -13.92 30.63 33.01
CA SER A 1222 -13.31 29.48 33.68
C SER A 1222 -12.57 29.91 34.96
N HIS A 1223 -12.50 29.03 35.96
CA HIS A 1223 -11.89 29.37 37.25
C HIS A 1223 -11.17 28.19 37.91
N THR A 1224 -10.22 28.53 38.78
CA THR A 1224 -9.50 27.58 39.62
C THR A 1224 -9.35 28.14 41.05
N CYS A 1225 -9.54 27.28 42.05
CA CYS A 1225 -9.20 27.61 43.43
C CYS A 1225 -7.67 27.53 43.60
N THR A 1226 -7.03 28.65 43.91
CA THR A 1226 -5.58 28.78 44.03
C THR A 1226 -5.08 28.72 45.47
N ALA A 1227 -5.97 28.95 46.44
CA ALA A 1227 -5.66 28.79 47.86
C ALA A 1227 -6.92 28.38 48.63
N PHE A 1228 -6.76 27.48 49.58
CA PHE A 1228 -7.80 27.13 50.56
C PHE A 1228 -7.12 26.72 51.87
N GLU A 1229 -7.54 27.34 52.96
CA GLU A 1229 -7.09 27.03 54.31
C GLU A 1229 -8.22 27.25 55.31
N LEU A 1230 -8.47 26.26 56.15
CA LEU A 1230 -9.26 26.35 57.37
C LEU A 1230 -8.33 26.10 58.55
N ARG A 1231 -8.21 27.03 59.49
CA ARG A 1231 -7.31 26.90 60.65
C ARG A 1231 -8.04 27.19 61.94
N ARG A 1232 -7.90 26.30 62.92
CA ARG A 1232 -8.32 26.54 64.31
C ARG A 1232 -7.17 27.22 65.05
N PRO A 1233 -7.32 28.46 65.54
CA PRO A 1233 -6.27 29.13 66.31
C PRO A 1233 -5.95 28.39 67.61
N VAL A 1234 -4.71 28.47 68.07
CA VAL A 1234 -4.30 27.91 69.37
C VAL A 1234 -4.79 28.86 70.47
N VAL A 1235 -5.40 28.33 71.53
CA VAL A 1235 -5.91 29.15 72.66
C VAL A 1235 -4.74 29.93 73.26
N GLY A 1236 -4.68 31.25 73.00
CA GLY A 1236 -3.61 32.15 73.44
C GLY A 1236 -2.85 32.90 72.33
N GLU A 1237 -3.17 32.66 71.05
CA GLU A 1237 -2.72 33.48 69.90
C GLU A 1237 -3.57 34.73 69.66
#